data_AF-A0A2D5EN25-F1
#
_entry.id   AF-A0A2D5EN25-F1
#
_cell.length_a   1.000
_cell.length_b   1.000
_cell.length_c   1.000
_cell.angle_alpha   90.00
_cell.angle_beta   90.00
_cell.angle_gamma   90.00
#
_symmetry.space_group_name_H-M   'P 1'
#
loop_
_entity.id
_entity.type
_entity.pdbx_description
1 polymer ?
#
loop_
_entity_poly.entity_id
_entity_poly.type
_entity_poly.pdbx_seq_one_letter_code
_entity_poly.pdbx_strand_id
1 'polypeptide(L)'
;MDNLPVLWIVLLPLAGAIMNGLAGRFASRRLVAAVAVGSVAGAFALAVSSFIELYRAKHGDTGIEDPALIADVYTWFSIGVPSFDGGFLDLPIQVRFVFDSLSGLMTLVVTGIGTLIHIYSLGYMSEEKSYARFFAYLNLFTASMLILVLASSLPLMFVGWEGVGLCSYLLIGFWYENPKYAAAGRKAFIANRVGDFGVLIGMFALVFVARSFEFTEINAAAGQLGATPFIIGDAQLGTVATFATLFLFLGCTGKSAQIPLYVWLPDAMAGPTPVSALIHAATMVTAGVYLCCRLSPVFLESATTLSVIAIVGALTAFLAATIAVVQKEMKKILAYSTVSQLGFMFAAVGVGAFAAGFFHVFTHAFFKACLFLGAGSVMHAVHAHGDANIFKLGGMKKFQPITRWTFLLSCAAIAGVPLFSGFFSKDEILLGAANVAFNDTMLAPWVGWFVLVVLFLAATMTAFYMYRLYYLTFTGDYRSAEGHGDGEHADEEHGDDHAGDDDHGHGYDPHPHESEGSMTFPLIVLGAGATLVGLLGLPHAFHLPNWWGHWMEPSIAHLAGFGPTDEIPNMTAVYVAMAAGIAAMAIGVGGATVLYRNKNEDTFTTSLPKKLFDFLFDKWRVDELYDATIIRFNKWAAMLAGRIDKSFVDAILTKWPAWGVQGASWLFTRLQVGVVHAYGLVLVVGMSGLAWWFFYPQADVEVETTMDSATLVAGRGLGYEYRFDVDGDGAFDVPAQPTRVTLDLDDDIGERDVLRVVALVRAAIAPEPWPADRAALGRLVSASGNVYELQPPVEALEDLEAALERSEAIESVTFEPIDDQPAFTTTAEARGSYDEEDYLADRLVLLIAKPRSTANDHLEVGVSPRVLTGDDLGIGWQASESNSTPMSVHVTEEGKLLVRPNGAVVQYQGEFMDPEAEFEMAVGEGARFGGALVRVLPIVQATVEVRNAFGNVSRETLDITLEAAPGSARVAEVAR
;
A
#
# COMPACT_ATOMS: atom_id res chain seq x y z
N MET A 1 -9.36 27.41 -22.39
CA MET A 1 -8.13 26.85 -21.81
C MET A 1 -7.09 27.93 -21.91
N ASP A 2 -6.76 28.55 -20.79
CA ASP A 2 -5.65 29.48 -20.73
C ASP A 2 -4.34 28.71 -20.94
N ASN A 3 -3.30 29.35 -21.49
CA ASN A 3 -1.99 28.75 -21.75
C ASN A 3 -1.98 27.46 -22.60
N LEU A 4 -2.86 27.37 -23.61
CA LEU A 4 -2.87 26.32 -24.65
C LEU A 4 -1.48 25.91 -25.19
N PRO A 5 -0.51 26.83 -25.39
CA PRO A 5 0.84 26.45 -25.82
C PRO A 5 1.51 25.39 -24.94
N VAL A 6 1.31 25.44 -23.61
CA VAL A 6 1.92 24.50 -22.66
C VAL A 6 1.44 23.07 -22.88
N LEU A 7 0.15 22.88 -23.19
CA LEU A 7 -0.41 21.58 -23.56
C LEU A 7 0.18 21.06 -24.88
N TRP A 8 0.30 21.93 -25.89
CA TRP A 8 0.82 21.54 -27.21
C TRP A 8 2.30 21.16 -27.20
N ILE A 9 3.09 21.66 -26.25
CA ILE A 9 4.48 21.21 -26.03
C ILE A 9 4.53 19.69 -25.83
N VAL A 10 3.58 19.13 -25.06
CA VAL A 10 3.49 17.69 -24.79
C VAL A 10 2.84 16.93 -25.95
N LEU A 11 1.75 17.48 -26.50
CA LEU A 11 0.96 16.79 -27.52
C LEU A 11 1.69 16.65 -28.85
N LEU A 12 2.57 17.59 -29.23
CA LEU A 12 3.29 17.53 -30.51
C LEU A 12 4.19 16.29 -30.61
N PRO A 13 5.16 16.04 -29.69
CA PRO A 13 5.97 14.82 -29.73
C PRO A 13 5.13 13.55 -29.61
N LEU A 14 4.07 13.57 -28.80
CA LEU A 14 3.15 12.43 -28.66
C LEU A 14 2.43 12.11 -29.98
N ALA A 15 1.91 13.12 -30.66
CA ALA A 15 1.30 12.96 -31.98
C ALA A 15 2.31 12.44 -33.00
N GLY A 16 3.55 12.97 -33.00
CA GLY A 16 4.62 12.47 -33.86
C GLY A 16 4.97 10.99 -33.58
N ALA A 17 4.95 10.58 -32.30
CA ALA A 17 5.15 9.18 -31.91
C ALA A 17 4.04 8.27 -32.46
N ILE A 18 2.78 8.69 -32.31
CA ILE A 18 1.61 7.93 -32.80
C ILE A 18 1.63 7.84 -34.33
N MET A 19 1.88 8.95 -35.03
CA MET A 19 1.94 9.00 -36.49
C MET A 19 3.05 8.09 -37.03
N ASN A 20 4.27 8.19 -36.49
CA ASN A 20 5.38 7.34 -36.92
C ASN A 20 5.21 5.87 -36.50
N GLY A 21 4.58 5.61 -35.34
CA GLY A 21 4.32 4.25 -34.86
C GLY A 21 3.27 3.51 -35.69
N LEU A 22 2.15 4.17 -36.01
CA LEU A 22 1.02 3.55 -36.72
C LEU A 22 1.17 3.60 -38.25
N ALA A 23 1.57 4.75 -38.80
CA ALA A 23 1.63 4.98 -40.24
C ALA A 23 3.05 4.92 -40.81
N GLY A 24 4.09 4.93 -39.95
CA GLY A 24 5.48 5.03 -40.41
C GLY A 24 5.95 3.85 -41.26
N ARG A 25 5.33 2.67 -41.15
CA ARG A 25 5.61 1.51 -42.03
C ARG A 25 5.19 1.73 -43.48
N PHE A 26 4.23 2.65 -43.72
CA PHE A 26 3.71 2.99 -45.04
C PHE A 26 4.23 4.35 -45.55
N ALA A 27 4.95 5.09 -44.70
CA ALA A 27 5.46 6.40 -45.00
C ALA A 27 6.87 6.33 -45.61
N SER A 28 7.22 7.33 -46.43
CA SER A 28 8.61 7.49 -46.87
C SER A 28 9.51 7.89 -45.69
N ARG A 29 10.80 7.53 -45.75
CA ARG A 29 11.77 7.92 -44.70
C ARG A 29 11.82 9.43 -44.47
N ARG A 30 11.66 10.22 -45.54
CA ARG A 30 11.59 11.69 -45.47
C ARG A 30 10.39 12.17 -44.66
N LEU A 31 9.22 11.56 -44.84
CA LEU A 31 8.02 11.91 -44.08
C LEU A 31 8.17 11.53 -42.60
N VAL A 32 8.70 10.34 -42.31
CA VAL A 32 8.99 9.89 -40.94
C VAL A 32 9.94 10.85 -40.22
N ALA A 33 11.03 11.21 -40.90
CA ALA A 33 12.02 12.18 -40.41
C ALA A 33 11.40 13.56 -40.16
N ALA A 34 10.61 14.07 -41.11
CA ALA A 34 9.95 15.37 -41.02
C ALA A 34 8.96 15.42 -39.85
N VAL A 35 8.16 14.36 -39.65
CA VAL A 35 7.23 14.25 -38.51
C VAL A 35 8.01 14.17 -37.19
N ALA A 36 9.06 13.35 -37.14
CA ALA A 36 9.84 13.17 -35.93
C ALA A 36 10.52 14.47 -35.48
N VAL A 37 11.35 15.05 -36.34
CA VAL A 37 12.09 16.28 -36.05
C VAL A 37 11.13 17.47 -35.90
N GLY A 38 10.15 17.59 -36.80
CA GLY A 38 9.20 18.71 -36.81
C GLY A 38 8.33 18.78 -35.56
N SER A 39 7.91 17.63 -35.03
CA SER A 39 7.12 17.59 -33.79
C SER A 39 7.90 18.10 -32.56
N VAL A 40 9.16 17.69 -32.40
CA VAL A 40 10.00 18.11 -31.26
C VAL A 40 10.52 19.53 -31.45
N ALA A 41 10.86 19.94 -32.67
CA ALA A 41 11.23 21.32 -32.99
C ALA A 41 10.05 22.28 -32.78
N GLY A 42 8.84 21.87 -33.13
CA GLY A 42 7.61 22.63 -32.84
C GLY A 42 7.37 22.77 -31.34
N ALA A 43 7.58 21.71 -30.57
CA ALA A 43 7.53 21.77 -29.11
C ALA A 43 8.60 22.71 -28.52
N PHE A 44 9.82 22.72 -29.07
CA PHE A 44 10.87 23.65 -28.67
C PHE A 44 10.48 25.11 -28.95
N ALA A 45 9.91 25.40 -30.12
CA ALA A 45 9.45 26.75 -30.45
C ALA A 45 8.37 27.25 -29.47
N LEU A 46 7.42 26.38 -29.10
CA LEU A 46 6.39 26.68 -28.09
C LEU A 46 6.98 26.80 -26.67
N ALA A 47 8.00 26.01 -26.34
CA ALA A 47 8.71 26.14 -25.07
C ALA A 47 9.44 27.48 -24.97
N VAL A 48 10.09 27.93 -26.04
CA VAL A 48 10.73 29.25 -26.11
C VAL A 48 9.69 30.37 -26.00
N SER A 49 8.55 30.27 -26.68
CA SER A 49 7.50 31.29 -26.57
C SER A 49 6.94 31.36 -25.14
N SER A 50 6.68 30.20 -24.52
CA SER A 50 6.17 30.11 -23.14
C SER A 50 7.20 30.61 -22.13
N PHE A 51 8.50 30.36 -22.37
CA PHE A 51 9.57 30.91 -21.53
C PHE A 51 9.67 32.44 -21.63
N ILE A 52 9.52 33.02 -22.83
CA ILE A 52 9.49 34.48 -23.00
C ILE A 52 8.28 35.09 -22.29
N GLU A 53 7.13 34.43 -22.35
CA GLU A 53 5.91 34.85 -21.65
C GLU A 53 6.09 34.81 -20.13
N LEU A 54 6.62 33.72 -19.59
CA LEU A 54 6.96 33.59 -18.17
C LEU A 54 7.98 34.66 -17.73
N TYR A 55 9.03 34.88 -18.54
CA TYR A 55 10.04 35.89 -18.26
C TYR A 55 9.43 37.30 -18.15
N ARG A 56 8.53 37.64 -19.08
CA ARG A 56 7.80 38.93 -19.05
C ARG A 56 6.86 39.03 -17.86
N ALA A 57 6.19 37.94 -17.48
CA ALA A 57 5.32 37.92 -16.31
C ALA A 57 6.11 38.19 -15.02
N LYS A 58 7.29 37.56 -14.86
CA LYS A 58 8.18 37.75 -13.71
C LYS A 58 8.79 39.14 -13.58
N HIS A 59 9.05 39.81 -14.70
CA HIS A 59 9.65 41.16 -14.73
C HIS A 59 8.62 42.27 -14.95
N GLY A 60 7.35 41.90 -15.16
CA GLY A 60 6.24 42.82 -15.30
C GLY A 60 5.63 43.14 -13.94
N ASP A 61 4.99 44.31 -13.85
CA ASP A 61 4.28 44.77 -12.65
C ASP A 61 2.90 44.07 -12.55
N THR A 62 2.92 42.73 -12.49
CA THR A 62 1.71 41.89 -12.49
C THR A 62 1.12 41.72 -11.09
N GLY A 63 1.85 42.11 -10.04
CA GLY A 63 1.42 41.98 -8.64
C GLY A 63 1.29 40.53 -8.12
N ILE A 64 1.69 39.53 -8.92
CA ILE A 64 1.67 38.11 -8.56
C ILE A 64 3.08 37.72 -8.10
N GLU A 65 3.21 37.24 -6.86
CA GLU A 65 4.43 36.59 -6.37
C GLU A 65 4.61 35.23 -7.09
N ASP A 66 5.72 35.07 -7.82
CA ASP A 66 6.09 33.90 -8.65
C ASP A 66 5.03 33.41 -9.67
N PRO A 67 4.85 34.11 -10.81
CA PRO A 67 3.91 33.67 -11.84
C PRO A 67 4.32 32.33 -12.47
N ALA A 68 3.34 31.50 -12.79
CA ALA A 68 3.50 30.25 -13.55
C ALA A 68 2.42 30.15 -14.64
N LEU A 69 2.73 29.52 -15.78
CA LEU A 69 1.76 29.27 -16.84
C LEU A 69 1.11 27.90 -16.60
N ILE A 70 -0.19 27.91 -16.33
CA ILE A 70 -0.95 26.70 -15.98
C ILE A 70 -1.89 26.36 -17.13
N ALA A 71 -1.85 25.12 -17.58
CA ALA A 71 -2.78 24.54 -18.54
C ALA A 71 -3.61 23.44 -17.86
N ASP A 72 -4.83 23.79 -17.47
CA ASP A 72 -5.84 22.87 -16.96
C ASP A 72 -6.53 22.12 -18.10
N VAL A 73 -6.39 20.80 -18.12
CA VAL A 73 -6.94 19.96 -19.21
C VAL A 73 -8.27 19.33 -18.77
N TYR A 74 -8.24 18.44 -17.77
CA TYR A 74 -9.43 17.77 -17.20
C TYR A 74 -9.08 17.07 -15.88
N THR A 75 -10.10 16.72 -15.09
CA THR A 75 -9.96 15.84 -13.92
C THR A 75 -9.88 14.38 -14.37
N TRP A 76 -8.78 13.69 -14.05
CA TRP A 76 -8.54 12.31 -14.46
C TRP A 76 -9.49 11.34 -13.74
N PHE A 77 -9.45 11.36 -12.40
CA PHE A 77 -10.36 10.65 -11.51
C PHE A 77 -10.21 11.20 -10.08
N SER A 78 -11.11 10.85 -9.17
CA SER A 78 -11.04 11.21 -7.75
C SER A 78 -10.86 9.97 -6.89
N ILE A 79 -10.11 10.09 -5.79
CA ILE A 79 -9.92 9.04 -4.79
C ILE A 79 -10.51 9.49 -3.46
N GLY A 80 -11.46 8.74 -2.91
CA GLY A 80 -11.96 8.95 -1.55
C GLY A 80 -10.96 8.42 -0.52
N VAL A 81 -10.37 9.30 0.29
CA VAL A 81 -9.50 8.93 1.42
C VAL A 81 -10.22 9.13 2.75
N PRO A 82 -10.02 8.27 3.77
CA PRO A 82 -10.68 8.46 5.06
C PRO A 82 -10.35 9.83 5.69
N SER A 83 -11.37 10.58 6.07
CA SER A 83 -11.22 11.83 6.82
C SER A 83 -11.04 11.55 8.31
N PHE A 84 -10.33 12.44 9.01
CA PHE A 84 -10.18 12.35 10.47
C PHE A 84 -11.50 12.62 11.21
N ASP A 85 -12.41 13.39 10.61
CA ASP A 85 -13.71 13.76 11.19
C ASP A 85 -14.81 12.71 10.91
N GLY A 86 -14.45 11.55 10.38
CA GLY A 86 -15.38 10.54 9.85
C GLY A 86 -15.79 10.83 8.40
N GLY A 87 -16.02 9.78 7.62
CA GLY A 87 -16.35 9.88 6.19
C GLY A 87 -15.13 9.84 5.25
N PHE A 88 -15.35 10.17 3.97
CA PHE A 88 -14.32 10.16 2.92
C PHE A 88 -14.10 11.57 2.37
N LEU A 89 -12.85 11.97 2.22
CA LEU A 89 -12.41 13.16 1.50
C LEU A 89 -12.09 12.77 0.05
N ASP A 90 -12.83 13.31 -0.90
CA ASP A 90 -12.54 13.11 -2.32
C ASP A 90 -11.33 13.96 -2.75
N LEU A 91 -10.26 13.27 -3.14
CA LEU A 91 -9.05 13.88 -3.70
C LEU A 91 -9.09 13.82 -5.22
N PRO A 92 -9.39 14.93 -5.93
CA PRO A 92 -9.36 14.95 -7.38
C PRO A 92 -7.92 14.93 -7.90
N ILE A 93 -7.62 14.02 -8.83
CA ILE A 93 -6.35 13.98 -9.54
C ILE A 93 -6.57 14.67 -10.89
N GLN A 94 -5.86 15.77 -11.12
CA GLN A 94 -6.02 16.59 -12.31
C GLN A 94 -4.93 16.29 -13.33
N VAL A 95 -5.29 16.26 -14.61
CA VAL A 95 -4.33 16.41 -15.71
C VAL A 95 -4.12 17.91 -15.91
N ARG A 96 -3.17 18.46 -15.17
CA ARG A 96 -2.76 19.86 -15.20
C ARG A 96 -1.27 19.95 -15.48
N PHE A 97 -0.92 20.80 -16.44
CA PHE A 97 0.47 21.08 -16.78
C PHE A 97 0.88 22.46 -16.27
N VAL A 98 2.04 22.54 -15.59
CA VAL A 98 2.58 23.77 -14.99
C VAL A 98 3.94 24.08 -15.58
N PHE A 99 4.07 25.27 -16.15
CA PHE A 99 5.30 25.84 -16.68
C PHE A 99 5.75 27.00 -15.79
N ASP A 100 6.71 26.73 -14.92
CA ASP A 100 7.33 27.66 -13.97
C ASP A 100 8.85 27.75 -14.20
N SER A 101 9.59 28.36 -13.29
CA SER A 101 11.03 28.58 -13.43
C SER A 101 11.82 27.29 -13.64
N LEU A 102 11.45 26.26 -12.87
CA LEU A 102 12.10 24.96 -12.83
C LEU A 102 11.67 24.11 -14.04
N SER A 103 10.35 23.92 -14.22
CA SER A 103 9.84 23.12 -15.34
C SER A 103 10.10 23.78 -16.69
N GLY A 104 10.14 25.11 -16.78
CA GLY A 104 10.40 25.86 -17.99
C GLY A 104 11.81 25.66 -18.53
N LEU A 105 12.83 25.79 -17.68
CA LEU A 105 14.22 25.49 -18.09
C LEU A 105 14.39 24.02 -18.48
N MET A 106 13.81 23.11 -17.71
CA MET A 106 13.90 21.69 -18.03
C MET A 106 13.20 21.36 -19.35
N THR A 107 12.07 22.01 -19.64
CA THR A 107 11.35 21.87 -20.91
C THR A 107 12.20 22.36 -22.09
N LEU A 108 12.91 23.48 -21.94
CA LEU A 108 13.85 23.97 -22.96
C LEU A 108 15.01 23.00 -23.20
N VAL A 109 15.56 22.39 -22.13
CA VAL A 109 16.61 21.37 -22.25
C VAL A 109 16.11 20.14 -23.00
N VAL A 110 14.97 19.59 -22.57
CA VAL A 110 14.38 18.36 -23.14
C VAL A 110 14.03 18.56 -24.62
N THR A 111 13.38 19.67 -24.98
CA THR A 111 12.96 19.93 -26.37
C THR A 111 14.11 20.44 -27.24
N GLY A 112 14.99 21.29 -26.71
CA GLY A 112 16.13 21.85 -27.45
C GLY A 112 17.19 20.80 -27.76
N ILE A 113 17.75 20.15 -26.73
CA ILE A 113 18.71 19.06 -26.92
C ILE A 113 18.05 17.86 -27.58
N GLY A 114 16.78 17.58 -27.26
CA GLY A 114 15.97 16.57 -27.96
C GLY A 114 15.95 16.81 -29.46
N THR A 115 15.67 18.03 -29.92
CA THR A 115 15.67 18.38 -31.35
C THR A 115 17.04 18.12 -31.99
N LEU A 116 18.13 18.53 -31.32
CA LEU A 116 19.50 18.29 -31.81
C LEU A 116 19.82 16.79 -31.94
N ILE A 117 19.37 15.97 -30.98
CA ILE A 117 19.53 14.51 -31.03
C ILE A 117 18.68 13.89 -32.16
N HIS A 118 17.47 14.41 -32.39
CA HIS A 118 16.63 13.95 -33.50
C HIS A 118 17.28 14.25 -34.86
N ILE A 119 17.85 15.46 -35.03
CA ILE A 119 18.59 15.85 -36.23
C ILE A 119 19.82 14.96 -36.42
N TYR A 120 20.61 14.76 -35.37
CA TYR A 120 21.78 13.86 -35.41
C TYR A 120 21.40 12.44 -35.83
N SER A 121 20.26 11.94 -35.34
CA SER A 121 19.78 10.59 -35.62
C SER A 121 19.41 10.38 -37.08
N LEU A 122 19.17 11.45 -37.86
CA LEU A 122 18.89 11.33 -39.30
C LEU A 122 20.05 10.68 -40.05
N GLY A 123 21.28 11.14 -39.77
CA GLY A 123 22.51 10.59 -40.35
C GLY A 123 22.92 9.27 -39.74
N TYR A 124 22.94 9.20 -38.41
CA TYR A 124 23.42 8.02 -37.69
C TYR A 124 22.57 6.77 -37.95
N MET A 125 21.25 6.92 -38.15
CA MET A 125 20.32 5.81 -38.39
C MET A 125 19.96 5.67 -39.88
N SER A 126 20.69 6.31 -40.79
CA SER A 126 20.33 6.37 -42.21
C SER A 126 20.24 5.00 -42.89
N GLU A 127 21.05 4.03 -42.47
CA GLU A 127 21.07 2.68 -43.04
C GLU A 127 20.11 1.70 -42.34
N GLU A 128 19.43 2.14 -41.26
CA GLU A 128 18.66 1.24 -40.42
C GLU A 128 17.31 0.83 -41.01
N LYS A 129 17.01 -0.47 -40.91
CA LYS A 129 15.76 -1.05 -41.47
C LYS A 129 14.54 -0.57 -40.70
N SER A 130 14.63 -0.53 -39.36
CA SER A 130 13.53 -0.17 -38.45
C SER A 130 13.46 1.34 -38.15
N TYR A 131 13.64 2.19 -39.18
CA TYR A 131 13.74 3.64 -39.05
C TYR A 131 12.52 4.31 -38.38
N ALA A 132 11.30 3.95 -38.80
CA ALA A 132 10.07 4.49 -38.22
C ALA A 132 9.88 4.12 -36.76
N ARG A 133 10.22 2.88 -36.37
CA ARG A 133 10.14 2.41 -34.99
C ARG A 133 11.08 3.21 -34.08
N PHE A 134 12.30 3.48 -34.55
CA PHE A 134 13.27 4.26 -33.80
C PHE A 134 12.74 5.67 -33.48
N PHE A 135 12.27 6.40 -34.49
CA PHE A 135 11.74 7.75 -34.28
C PHE A 135 10.42 7.78 -33.52
N ALA A 136 9.57 6.76 -33.66
CA ALA A 136 8.37 6.64 -32.84
C ALA A 136 8.73 6.53 -31.35
N TYR A 137 9.72 5.71 -31.01
CA TYR A 137 10.20 5.57 -29.63
C TYR A 137 10.92 6.82 -29.13
N LEU A 138 11.70 7.49 -29.97
CA LEU A 138 12.39 8.74 -29.60
C LEU A 138 11.41 9.87 -29.30
N ASN A 139 10.37 10.03 -30.13
CA ASN A 139 9.29 10.96 -29.91
C ASN A 139 8.47 10.63 -28.65
N LEU A 140 8.13 9.35 -28.45
CA LEU A 140 7.39 8.91 -27.27
C LEU A 140 8.20 9.16 -25.99
N PHE A 141 9.51 8.93 -26.05
CA PHE A 141 10.42 9.23 -24.97
C PHE A 141 10.40 10.73 -24.62
N THR A 142 10.50 11.61 -25.62
CA THR A 142 10.39 13.07 -25.41
C THR A 142 9.04 13.46 -24.83
N ALA A 143 7.93 12.91 -25.33
CA ALA A 143 6.60 13.16 -24.79
C ALA A 143 6.48 12.75 -23.31
N SER A 144 6.92 11.54 -22.96
CA SER A 144 6.91 11.05 -21.58
C SER A 144 7.74 11.92 -20.64
N MET A 145 8.91 12.39 -21.09
CA MET A 145 9.73 13.31 -20.30
C MET A 145 9.06 14.67 -20.10
N LEU A 146 8.34 15.19 -21.11
CA LEU A 146 7.60 16.44 -20.98
C LEU A 146 6.40 16.31 -20.05
N ILE A 147 5.71 15.16 -20.05
CA ILE A 147 4.67 14.85 -19.05
C ILE A 147 5.28 14.88 -17.64
N LEU A 148 6.44 14.26 -17.44
CA LEU A 148 7.13 14.22 -16.15
C LEU A 148 7.46 15.63 -15.64
N VAL A 149 8.03 16.47 -16.50
CA VAL A 149 8.55 17.79 -16.15
C VAL A 149 7.45 18.84 -15.98
N LEU A 150 6.37 18.75 -16.75
CA LEU A 150 5.28 19.72 -16.68
C LEU A 150 4.18 19.29 -15.70
N ALA A 151 4.29 18.13 -15.06
CA ALA A 151 3.26 17.64 -14.15
C ALA A 151 3.04 18.59 -12.95
N SER A 152 1.77 18.87 -12.62
CA SER A 152 1.41 19.60 -11.40
C SER A 152 1.35 18.70 -10.16
N SER A 153 1.21 17.39 -10.35
CA SER A 153 0.97 16.41 -9.29
C SER A 153 1.87 15.18 -9.40
N LEU A 154 2.09 14.51 -8.26
CA LEU A 154 2.89 13.29 -8.18
C LEU A 154 2.37 12.14 -9.09
N PRO A 155 1.06 11.85 -9.18
CA PRO A 155 0.55 10.80 -10.07
C PRO A 155 0.81 11.11 -11.55
N LEU A 156 0.60 12.35 -11.99
CA LEU A 156 0.87 12.74 -13.38
C LEU A 156 2.38 12.68 -13.68
N MET A 157 3.21 13.13 -12.74
CA MET A 157 4.66 12.97 -12.85
C MET A 157 5.02 11.49 -12.94
N PHE A 158 4.39 10.62 -12.14
CA PHE A 158 4.63 9.17 -12.15
C PHE A 158 4.25 8.52 -13.49
N VAL A 159 3.19 9.01 -14.17
CA VAL A 159 2.89 8.59 -15.55
C VAL A 159 4.06 8.90 -16.49
N GLY A 160 4.61 10.11 -16.43
CA GLY A 160 5.80 10.48 -17.20
C GLY A 160 7.04 9.65 -16.79
N TRP A 161 7.21 9.40 -15.50
CA TRP A 161 8.30 8.63 -14.88
C TRP A 161 8.34 7.18 -15.38
N GLU A 162 7.19 6.52 -15.38
CA GLU A 162 6.98 5.18 -15.94
C GLU A 162 7.11 5.19 -17.46
N GLY A 163 6.55 6.19 -18.14
CA GLY A 163 6.66 6.37 -19.58
C GLY A 163 8.11 6.47 -20.06
N VAL A 164 8.95 7.23 -19.36
CA VAL A 164 10.39 7.31 -19.65
C VAL A 164 11.08 5.97 -19.39
N GLY A 165 10.67 5.23 -18.35
CA GLY A 165 11.17 3.88 -18.06
C GLY A 165 10.81 2.84 -19.14
N LEU A 166 9.59 2.92 -19.69
CA LEU A 166 9.15 2.07 -20.79
C LEU A 166 9.92 2.41 -22.08
N CYS A 167 10.01 3.70 -22.42
CA CYS A 167 10.70 4.12 -23.64
C CYS A 167 12.19 3.79 -23.60
N SER A 168 12.85 3.89 -22.42
CA SER A 168 14.24 3.47 -22.28
C SER A 168 14.41 1.96 -22.47
N TYR A 169 13.52 1.13 -21.92
CA TYR A 169 13.51 -0.31 -22.19
C TYR A 169 13.44 -0.62 -23.69
N LEU A 170 12.51 0.02 -24.41
CA LEU A 170 12.32 -0.16 -25.84
C LEU A 170 13.51 0.29 -26.69
N LEU A 171 14.17 1.39 -26.30
CA LEU A 171 15.31 1.96 -27.02
C LEU A 171 16.64 1.26 -26.70
N ILE A 172 16.86 0.82 -25.45
CA ILE A 172 18.04 0.01 -25.08
C ILE A 172 17.96 -1.36 -25.76
N GLY A 173 16.77 -1.99 -25.74
CA GLY A 173 16.49 -3.25 -26.42
C GLY A 173 16.15 -3.11 -27.90
N PHE A 174 16.51 -2.00 -28.56
CA PHE A 174 16.09 -1.72 -29.95
C PHE A 174 16.54 -2.81 -30.93
N TRP A 175 17.76 -3.31 -30.77
CA TRP A 175 18.30 -4.46 -31.49
C TRP A 175 18.07 -5.77 -30.70
N TYR A 176 16.80 -6.10 -30.46
CA TYR A 176 16.38 -7.25 -29.64
C TYR A 176 16.83 -8.61 -30.17
N GLU A 177 17.22 -8.71 -31.44
CA GLU A 177 17.75 -9.94 -32.04
C GLU A 177 19.05 -10.39 -31.35
N ASN A 178 19.79 -9.46 -30.74
CA ASN A 178 20.92 -9.78 -29.88
C ASN A 178 20.44 -10.04 -28.43
N PRO A 179 20.55 -11.28 -27.91
CA PRO A 179 20.09 -11.62 -26.57
C PRO A 179 20.75 -10.78 -25.46
N LYS A 180 22.00 -10.32 -25.67
CA LYS A 180 22.71 -9.48 -24.70
C LYS A 180 22.05 -8.10 -24.57
N TYR A 181 21.63 -7.50 -25.69
CA TYR A 181 20.99 -6.19 -25.70
C TYR A 181 19.56 -6.26 -25.13
N ALA A 182 18.82 -7.32 -25.44
CA ALA A 182 17.51 -7.58 -24.83
C ALA A 182 17.62 -7.79 -23.30
N ALA A 183 18.64 -8.52 -22.84
CA ALA A 183 18.89 -8.72 -21.42
C ALA A 183 19.28 -7.41 -20.71
N ALA A 184 20.09 -6.56 -21.35
CA ALA A 184 20.44 -5.23 -20.84
C ALA A 184 19.20 -4.34 -20.68
N GLY A 185 18.32 -4.31 -21.68
CA GLY A 185 17.03 -3.61 -21.59
C GLY A 185 16.19 -4.10 -20.41
N ARG A 186 16.05 -5.43 -20.25
CA ARG A 186 15.31 -6.01 -19.12
C ARG A 186 15.92 -5.66 -17.76
N LYS A 187 17.25 -5.70 -17.63
CA LYS A 187 17.94 -5.30 -16.39
C LYS A 187 17.64 -3.85 -16.04
N ALA A 188 17.70 -2.95 -17.03
CA ALA A 188 17.33 -1.55 -16.85
C ALA A 188 15.89 -1.38 -16.42
N PHE A 189 14.95 -2.07 -17.06
CA PHE A 189 13.54 -1.96 -16.71
C PHE A 189 13.25 -2.43 -15.28
N ILE A 190 13.83 -3.56 -14.87
CA ILE A 190 13.65 -4.11 -13.51
C ILE A 190 14.28 -3.19 -12.46
N ALA A 191 15.51 -2.72 -12.67
CA ALA A 191 16.19 -1.85 -11.72
C ALA A 191 15.41 -0.54 -11.51
N ASN A 192 14.87 0.04 -12.58
CA ASN A 192 14.01 1.21 -12.49
C ASN A 192 12.71 0.90 -11.74
N ARG A 193 12.05 -0.24 -12.04
CA ARG A 193 10.80 -0.64 -11.38
C ARG A 193 10.93 -0.79 -9.86
N VAL A 194 12.08 -1.30 -9.38
CA VAL A 194 12.39 -1.38 -7.95
C VAL A 194 12.42 0.02 -7.33
N GLY A 195 13.03 0.99 -8.00
CA GLY A 195 12.97 2.39 -7.58
C GLY A 195 11.55 2.96 -7.64
N ASP A 196 10.80 2.67 -8.71
CA ASP A 196 9.45 3.18 -8.93
C ASP A 196 8.48 2.77 -7.80
N PHE A 197 8.71 1.60 -7.17
CA PHE A 197 8.01 1.19 -5.95
C PHE A 197 8.26 2.13 -4.76
N GLY A 198 9.49 2.64 -4.62
CA GLY A 198 9.83 3.66 -3.64
C GLY A 198 9.07 4.98 -3.86
N VAL A 199 8.95 5.41 -5.13
CA VAL A 199 8.15 6.61 -5.45
C VAL A 199 6.69 6.45 -5.01
N LEU A 200 6.10 5.27 -5.25
CA LEU A 200 4.72 4.99 -4.84
C LEU A 200 4.53 5.04 -3.32
N ILE A 201 5.42 4.41 -2.55
CA ILE A 201 5.37 4.44 -1.08
C ILE A 201 5.53 5.88 -0.57
N GLY A 202 6.51 6.61 -1.09
CA GLY A 202 6.74 8.01 -0.73
C GLY A 202 5.53 8.89 -1.04
N MET A 203 4.93 8.74 -2.21
CA MET A 203 3.72 9.45 -2.61
C MET A 203 2.54 9.19 -1.66
N PHE A 204 2.26 7.93 -1.30
CA PHE A 204 1.17 7.62 -0.38
C PHE A 204 1.43 8.16 1.04
N ALA A 205 2.68 8.15 1.49
CA ALA A 205 3.07 8.73 2.78
C ALA A 205 2.87 10.25 2.81
N LEU A 206 3.19 10.97 1.73
CA LEU A 206 2.96 12.41 1.65
C LEU A 206 1.46 12.75 1.68
N VAL A 207 0.66 12.04 0.87
CA VAL A 207 -0.78 12.30 0.73
C VAL A 207 -1.53 12.07 2.04
N PHE A 208 -1.05 11.16 2.89
CA PHE A 208 -1.65 10.90 4.20
C PHE A 208 -1.76 12.15 5.08
N VAL A 209 -0.74 13.03 5.04
CA VAL A 209 -0.71 14.28 5.82
C VAL A 209 -1.11 15.47 4.95
N ALA A 210 -0.54 15.60 3.75
CA ALA A 210 -0.78 16.74 2.87
C ALA A 210 -2.22 16.80 2.32
N ARG A 211 -2.96 15.67 2.35
CA ARG A 211 -4.32 15.54 1.82
C ARG A 211 -4.44 16.04 0.38
N SER A 212 -3.40 15.85 -0.41
CA SER A 212 -3.33 16.26 -1.81
C SER A 212 -2.22 15.53 -2.55
N PHE A 213 -2.39 15.44 -3.87
CA PHE A 213 -1.37 14.97 -4.80
C PHE A 213 -0.63 16.11 -5.52
N GLU A 214 -1.10 17.36 -5.40
CA GLU A 214 -0.54 18.53 -6.07
C GLU A 214 0.74 19.00 -5.37
N PHE A 215 1.79 19.33 -6.14
CA PHE A 215 3.08 19.75 -5.58
C PHE A 215 2.96 20.99 -4.69
N THR A 216 2.13 21.96 -5.08
CA THR A 216 1.93 23.20 -4.33
C THR A 216 1.37 22.94 -2.94
N GLU A 217 0.36 22.06 -2.83
CA GLU A 217 -0.29 21.72 -1.56
C GLU A 217 0.62 20.84 -0.68
N ILE A 218 1.36 19.90 -1.29
CA ILE A 218 2.36 19.09 -0.60
C ILE A 218 3.48 19.97 -0.01
N ASN A 219 4.01 20.91 -0.80
CA ASN A 219 5.07 21.82 -0.34
C ASN A 219 4.55 22.77 0.76
N ALA A 220 3.29 23.22 0.68
CA ALA A 220 2.67 24.01 1.74
C ALA A 220 2.51 23.21 3.07
N ALA A 221 2.33 21.90 2.98
CA ALA A 221 2.25 20.99 4.13
C ALA A 221 3.62 20.51 4.66
N ALA A 222 4.75 20.99 4.11
CA ALA A 222 6.09 20.50 4.47
C ALA A 222 6.35 20.53 5.98
N GLY A 223 6.13 21.67 6.65
CA GLY A 223 6.34 21.78 8.10
C GLY A 223 5.47 20.82 8.92
N GLN A 224 4.24 20.50 8.46
CA GLN A 224 3.38 19.52 9.12
C GLN A 224 3.91 18.09 8.93
N LEU A 225 4.39 17.76 7.74
CA LEU A 225 5.05 16.48 7.43
C LEU A 225 6.32 16.29 8.28
N GLY A 226 7.06 17.37 8.51
CA GLY A 226 8.25 17.41 9.36
C GLY A 226 7.93 17.23 10.85
N ALA A 227 6.81 17.79 11.32
CA ALA A 227 6.39 17.67 12.71
C ALA A 227 5.68 16.34 13.05
N THR A 228 5.06 15.69 12.07
CA THR A 228 4.25 14.48 12.31
C THR A 228 5.14 13.25 12.51
N PRO A 229 5.06 12.56 13.66
CA PRO A 229 5.83 11.35 13.91
C PRO A 229 5.31 10.18 13.08
N PHE A 230 6.21 9.36 12.54
CA PHE A 230 5.87 8.10 11.88
C PHE A 230 6.06 6.94 12.85
N ILE A 231 4.95 6.27 13.19
CA ILE A 231 4.88 5.26 14.24
C ILE A 231 4.50 3.90 13.63
N ILE A 232 5.26 2.84 13.97
CA ILE A 232 4.90 1.45 13.68
C ILE A 232 4.82 0.69 15.01
N GLY A 233 3.64 0.22 15.39
CA GLY A 233 3.40 -0.32 16.72
C GLY A 233 3.66 0.75 17.77
N ASP A 234 4.58 0.50 18.70
CA ASP A 234 4.98 1.45 19.75
C ASP A 234 6.27 2.23 19.41
N ALA A 235 6.91 1.96 18.26
CA ALA A 235 8.20 2.56 17.90
C ALA A 235 8.04 3.76 16.97
N GLN A 236 8.58 4.93 17.37
CA GLN A 236 8.72 6.10 16.51
C GLN A 236 10.00 5.99 15.68
N LEU A 237 9.87 5.82 14.37
CA LEU A 237 11.00 5.61 13.45
C LEU A 237 11.54 6.91 12.84
N GLY A 238 10.86 8.04 13.07
CA GLY A 238 11.21 9.35 12.53
C GLY A 238 9.95 10.18 12.29
N THR A 239 10.02 11.07 11.31
CA THR A 239 8.89 11.90 10.87
C THR A 239 8.32 11.36 9.56
N VAL A 240 7.07 11.71 9.24
CA VAL A 240 6.46 11.33 7.95
C VAL A 240 7.27 11.89 6.79
N ALA A 241 7.80 13.11 6.91
CA ALA A 241 8.73 13.68 5.93
C ALA A 241 9.96 12.79 5.72
N THR A 242 10.61 12.33 6.79
CA THR A 242 11.79 11.47 6.71
C THR A 242 11.47 10.13 6.03
N PHE A 243 10.37 9.49 6.42
CA PHE A 243 9.94 8.24 5.79
C PHE A 243 9.65 8.44 4.30
N ALA A 244 8.82 9.42 3.97
CA ALA A 244 8.43 9.70 2.59
C ALA A 244 9.64 10.03 1.70
N THR A 245 10.50 10.94 2.15
CA THR A 245 11.66 11.41 1.36
C THR A 245 12.73 10.34 1.16
N LEU A 246 12.94 9.42 2.11
CA LEU A 246 13.83 8.26 1.91
C LEU A 246 13.31 7.31 0.82
N PHE A 247 12.00 7.05 0.79
CA PHE A 247 11.39 6.21 -0.25
C PHE A 247 11.32 6.91 -1.61
N LEU A 248 11.04 8.22 -1.64
CA LEU A 248 11.19 9.01 -2.87
C LEU A 248 12.63 8.99 -3.37
N PHE A 249 13.62 9.10 -2.47
CA PHE A 249 15.03 8.99 -2.83
C PHE A 249 15.39 7.60 -3.37
N LEU A 250 14.82 6.51 -2.84
CA LEU A 250 14.96 5.18 -3.44
C LEU A 250 14.48 5.19 -4.90
N GLY A 251 13.36 5.86 -5.19
CA GLY A 251 12.91 6.16 -6.54
C GLY A 251 13.94 6.90 -7.38
N CYS A 252 14.48 7.99 -6.85
CA CYS A 252 15.54 8.74 -7.49
C CYS A 252 16.78 7.88 -7.77
N THR A 253 17.17 6.97 -6.87
CA THR A 253 18.31 6.07 -7.09
C THR A 253 18.12 5.16 -8.29
N GLY A 254 16.89 4.71 -8.54
CA GLY A 254 16.52 3.90 -9.70
C GLY A 254 16.74 4.65 -11.01
N LYS A 255 16.05 5.80 -11.20
CA LYS A 255 16.13 6.58 -12.47
C LYS A 255 17.47 7.26 -12.68
N SER A 256 18.09 7.76 -11.62
CA SER A 256 19.35 8.49 -11.69
C SER A 256 20.58 7.63 -11.39
N ALA A 257 20.42 6.30 -11.41
CA ALA A 257 21.51 5.34 -11.30
C ALA A 257 22.45 5.64 -10.12
N GLN A 258 21.90 5.88 -8.93
CA GLN A 258 22.69 6.04 -7.71
C GLN A 258 22.92 4.68 -7.04
N ILE A 259 23.90 4.58 -6.14
CA ILE A 259 24.03 3.40 -5.28
C ILE A 259 22.71 3.21 -4.50
N PRO A 260 22.13 1.99 -4.47
CA PRO A 260 22.64 0.72 -5.01
C PRO A 260 22.27 0.44 -6.49
N LEU A 261 21.27 1.12 -7.04
CA LEU A 261 20.67 0.79 -8.34
C LEU A 261 21.45 1.27 -9.58
N TYR A 262 22.70 1.74 -9.45
CA TYR A 262 23.49 2.28 -10.57
C TYR A 262 23.81 1.28 -11.70
N VAL A 263 23.76 -0.03 -11.40
CA VAL A 263 24.29 -1.11 -12.24
C VAL A 263 23.63 -1.27 -13.62
N TRP A 264 22.45 -0.68 -13.84
CA TRP A 264 21.79 -0.78 -15.13
C TRP A 264 22.31 0.21 -16.17
N LEU A 265 22.82 1.37 -15.74
CA LEU A 265 23.18 2.48 -16.62
C LEU A 265 24.35 2.14 -17.57
N PRO A 266 25.41 1.43 -17.13
CA PRO A 266 26.48 1.00 -18.03
C PRO A 266 26.01 0.00 -19.11
N ASP A 267 25.08 -0.88 -18.77
CA ASP A 267 24.54 -1.88 -19.71
C ASP A 267 23.57 -1.23 -20.72
N ALA A 268 22.98 -0.07 -20.39
CA ALA A 268 22.16 0.72 -21.30
C ALA A 268 22.93 1.20 -22.56
N MET A 269 24.26 1.09 -22.56
CA MET A 269 25.11 1.35 -23.73
C MET A 269 24.88 0.38 -24.89
N ALA A 270 24.11 -0.68 -24.70
CA ALA A 270 23.61 -1.56 -25.76
C ALA A 270 22.76 -0.83 -26.81
N GLY A 271 22.06 0.23 -26.42
CA GLY A 271 21.22 1.01 -27.35
C GLY A 271 22.03 1.86 -28.34
N PRO A 272 21.41 2.34 -29.44
CA PRO A 272 22.04 3.27 -30.37
C PRO A 272 22.60 4.51 -29.69
N THR A 273 23.70 5.08 -30.19
CA THR A 273 24.38 6.20 -29.53
C THR A 273 23.51 7.46 -29.33
N PRO A 274 22.59 7.84 -30.24
CA PRO A 274 21.66 8.94 -29.99
C PRO A 274 20.72 8.68 -28.79
N VAL A 275 20.37 7.41 -28.53
CA VAL A 275 19.59 7.02 -27.34
C VAL A 275 20.42 7.24 -26.09
N SER A 276 21.69 6.83 -26.09
CA SER A 276 22.60 7.09 -24.98
C SER A 276 22.74 8.60 -24.73
N ALA A 277 22.85 9.43 -25.77
CA ALA A 277 22.87 10.89 -25.59
C ALA A 277 21.58 11.40 -24.93
N LEU A 278 20.40 10.94 -25.36
CA LEU A 278 19.12 11.39 -24.82
C LEU A 278 18.94 10.99 -23.36
N ILE A 279 19.09 9.70 -23.05
CA ILE A 279 18.88 9.11 -21.72
C ILE A 279 19.87 9.70 -20.71
N HIS A 280 21.13 9.86 -21.08
CA HIS A 280 22.22 10.18 -20.15
C HIS A 280 22.48 11.67 -20.01
N ALA A 281 22.04 12.52 -20.93
CA ALA A 281 22.31 13.96 -20.86
C ALA A 281 21.09 14.76 -20.39
N ALA A 282 19.96 14.63 -21.07
CA ALA A 282 18.88 15.62 -21.00
C ALA A 282 17.61 15.15 -20.29
N THR A 283 17.48 13.85 -19.94
CA THR A 283 16.16 13.28 -19.65
C THR A 283 16.11 12.33 -18.44
N MET A 284 16.19 11.02 -18.65
CA MET A 284 15.84 10.00 -17.66
C MET A 284 16.63 10.14 -16.38
N VAL A 285 17.95 10.32 -16.51
CA VAL A 285 18.83 10.37 -15.34
C VAL A 285 18.68 11.64 -14.53
N THR A 286 18.13 12.71 -15.10
CA THR A 286 17.94 14.00 -14.42
C THR A 286 16.60 14.09 -13.70
N ALA A 287 15.65 13.20 -14.01
CA ALA A 287 14.32 13.15 -13.39
C ALA A 287 14.36 13.01 -11.85
N GLY A 288 15.31 12.23 -11.31
CA GLY A 288 15.47 12.10 -9.86
C GLY A 288 15.91 13.40 -9.18
N VAL A 289 16.86 14.12 -9.78
CA VAL A 289 17.28 15.44 -9.28
C VAL A 289 16.14 16.44 -9.39
N TYR A 290 15.41 16.42 -10.51
CA TYR A 290 14.23 17.26 -10.74
C TYR A 290 13.16 17.04 -9.66
N LEU A 291 12.83 15.79 -9.30
CA LEU A 291 11.89 15.47 -8.22
C LEU A 291 12.35 16.04 -6.87
N CYS A 292 13.63 15.87 -6.52
CA CYS A 292 14.17 16.43 -5.27
C CYS A 292 14.10 17.97 -5.25
N CYS A 293 14.37 18.64 -6.38
CA CYS A 293 14.21 20.09 -6.48
C CYS A 293 12.75 20.53 -6.39
N ARG A 294 11.83 19.79 -7.02
CA ARG A 294 10.38 20.10 -7.01
C ARG A 294 9.75 20.01 -5.62
N LEU A 295 10.25 19.08 -4.80
CA LEU A 295 9.84 18.85 -3.42
C LEU A 295 10.89 19.36 -2.41
N SER A 296 11.75 20.32 -2.79
CA SER A 296 12.83 20.77 -1.90
C SER A 296 12.34 21.25 -0.53
N PRO A 297 11.17 21.91 -0.36
CA PRO A 297 10.63 22.21 0.96
C PRO A 297 10.45 20.97 1.84
N VAL A 298 9.94 19.87 1.28
CA VAL A 298 9.72 18.62 2.02
C VAL A 298 11.03 17.92 2.36
N PHE A 299 12.04 17.96 1.48
CA PHE A 299 13.36 17.39 1.76
C PHE A 299 14.10 18.15 2.87
N LEU A 300 13.88 19.47 2.98
CA LEU A 300 14.48 20.31 4.02
C LEU A 300 13.97 19.99 5.44
N GLU A 301 12.84 19.30 5.56
CA GLU A 301 12.27 18.86 6.84
C GLU A 301 12.93 17.58 7.40
N SER A 302 13.93 17.02 6.70
CA SER A 302 14.63 15.80 7.13
C SER A 302 16.15 15.87 6.92
N ALA A 303 16.87 16.31 7.95
CA ALA A 303 18.33 16.33 7.97
C ALA A 303 18.94 14.92 7.77
N THR A 304 18.26 13.86 8.24
CA THR A 304 18.68 12.47 8.04
C THR A 304 18.65 12.09 6.56
N THR A 305 17.55 12.40 5.87
CA THR A 305 17.42 12.08 4.44
C THR A 305 18.42 12.86 3.60
N LEU A 306 18.58 14.16 3.87
CA LEU A 306 19.60 14.99 3.22
C LEU A 306 21.02 14.44 3.42
N SER A 307 21.38 14.04 4.64
CA SER A 307 22.67 13.40 4.93
C SER A 307 22.87 12.10 4.14
N VAL A 308 21.84 11.25 4.06
CA VAL A 308 21.87 10.01 3.28
C VAL A 308 22.08 10.31 1.79
N ILE A 309 21.34 11.27 1.25
CA ILE A 309 21.46 11.70 -0.15
C ILE A 309 22.88 12.22 -0.43
N ALA A 310 23.41 13.06 0.47
CA ALA A 310 24.74 13.65 0.32
C ALA A 310 25.84 12.59 0.27
N ILE A 311 25.79 11.64 1.21
CA ILE A 311 26.75 10.53 1.32
C ILE A 311 26.64 9.58 0.12
N VAL A 312 25.41 9.18 -0.24
CA VAL A 312 25.18 8.28 -1.38
C VAL A 312 25.61 8.94 -2.69
N GLY A 313 25.32 10.23 -2.89
CA GLY A 313 25.76 10.99 -4.06
C GLY A 313 27.28 11.05 -4.16
N ALA A 314 27.97 11.40 -3.07
CA ALA A 314 29.44 11.46 -3.03
C ALA A 314 30.08 10.08 -3.29
N LEU A 315 29.57 9.02 -2.65
CA LEU A 315 30.06 7.66 -2.86
C LEU A 315 29.79 7.15 -4.27
N THR A 316 28.63 7.48 -4.85
CA THR A 316 28.30 7.16 -6.25
C THR A 316 29.27 7.87 -7.20
N ALA A 317 29.55 9.16 -6.95
CA ALA A 317 30.49 9.95 -7.74
C ALA A 317 31.88 9.31 -7.77
N PHE A 318 32.38 8.92 -6.61
CA PHE A 318 33.69 8.29 -6.43
C PHE A 318 33.75 6.88 -7.01
N LEU A 319 32.80 6.01 -6.67
CA LEU A 319 32.76 4.63 -7.16
C LEU A 319 32.74 4.61 -8.69
N ALA A 320 31.86 5.40 -9.32
CA ALA A 320 31.77 5.45 -10.77
C ALA A 320 33.05 6.00 -11.42
N ALA A 321 33.70 7.00 -10.81
CA ALA A 321 34.96 7.53 -11.31
C ALA A 321 36.09 6.49 -11.25
N THR A 322 36.17 5.68 -10.18
CA THR A 322 37.16 4.58 -10.08
C THR A 322 36.98 3.51 -11.15
N ILE A 323 35.73 3.19 -11.50
CA ILE A 323 35.44 2.25 -12.58
C ILE A 323 35.83 2.86 -13.93
N ALA A 324 35.42 4.12 -14.20
CA ALA A 324 35.67 4.79 -15.47
C ALA A 324 37.16 4.89 -15.85
N VAL A 325 38.06 5.01 -14.86
CA VAL A 325 39.51 5.06 -15.08
C VAL A 325 40.04 3.79 -15.75
N VAL A 326 39.51 2.61 -15.42
CA VAL A 326 40.01 1.32 -15.92
C VAL A 326 39.21 0.76 -17.11
N GLN A 327 38.04 1.32 -17.41
CA GLN A 327 37.24 0.88 -18.55
C GLN A 327 37.97 1.11 -19.88
N LYS A 328 37.73 0.20 -20.83
CA LYS A 328 38.36 0.19 -22.17
C LYS A 328 37.41 0.63 -23.29
N GLU A 329 36.11 0.49 -23.08
CA GLU A 329 35.10 0.84 -24.08
C GLU A 329 34.68 2.30 -23.94
N MET A 330 34.69 3.04 -25.05
CA MET A 330 34.38 4.46 -25.09
C MET A 330 33.01 4.79 -24.48
N LYS A 331 31.95 4.07 -24.89
CA LYS A 331 30.59 4.29 -24.39
C LYS A 331 30.46 3.99 -22.88
N LYS A 332 31.10 2.93 -22.38
CA LYS A 332 31.09 2.61 -20.94
C LYS A 332 31.81 3.66 -20.10
N ILE A 333 32.94 4.20 -20.57
CA ILE A 333 33.61 5.34 -19.89
C ILE A 333 32.66 6.54 -19.80
N LEU A 334 31.95 6.86 -20.89
CA LEU A 334 30.95 7.94 -20.91
C LEU A 334 29.73 7.64 -20.01
N ALA A 335 29.31 6.37 -19.91
CA ALA A 335 28.23 5.95 -19.01
C ALA A 335 28.62 6.12 -17.54
N TYR A 336 29.77 5.59 -17.12
CA TYR A 336 30.25 5.74 -15.74
C TYR A 336 30.56 7.18 -15.36
N SER A 337 31.05 7.97 -16.31
CA SER A 337 31.21 9.39 -16.05
C SER A 337 29.87 10.12 -15.89
N THR A 338 28.78 9.59 -16.44
CA THR A 338 27.40 10.09 -16.19
C THR A 338 26.94 9.69 -14.80
N VAL A 339 27.10 8.42 -14.39
CA VAL A 339 26.85 7.98 -13.00
C VAL A 339 27.61 8.89 -12.02
N SER A 340 28.86 9.23 -12.34
CA SER A 340 29.67 10.10 -11.52
C SER A 340 29.11 11.52 -11.42
N GLN A 341 28.74 12.16 -12.54
CA GLN A 341 28.16 13.52 -12.52
C GLN A 341 26.80 13.56 -11.81
N LEU A 342 25.97 12.52 -11.94
CA LEU A 342 24.73 12.43 -11.18
C LEU A 342 25.03 12.34 -9.68
N GLY A 343 26.08 11.62 -9.28
CA GLY A 343 26.58 11.61 -7.91
C GLY A 343 26.92 13.01 -7.39
N PHE A 344 27.55 13.86 -8.21
CA PHE A 344 27.76 15.29 -7.87
C PHE A 344 26.42 16.02 -7.66
N MET A 345 25.45 15.83 -8.55
CA MET A 345 24.13 16.47 -8.45
C MET A 345 23.38 16.05 -7.18
N PHE A 346 23.38 14.76 -6.85
CA PHE A 346 22.76 14.27 -5.61
C PHE A 346 23.53 14.71 -4.38
N ALA A 347 24.87 14.75 -4.42
CA ALA A 347 25.64 15.31 -3.33
C ALA A 347 25.25 16.78 -3.05
N ALA A 348 25.06 17.58 -4.10
CA ALA A 348 24.60 18.97 -4.01
C ALA A 348 23.21 19.08 -3.37
N VAL A 349 22.25 18.31 -3.89
CA VAL A 349 20.89 18.24 -3.34
C VAL A 349 20.91 17.80 -1.87
N GLY A 350 21.74 16.81 -1.53
CA GLY A 350 21.86 16.29 -0.16
C GLY A 350 22.48 17.27 0.83
N VAL A 351 23.35 18.19 0.38
CA VAL A 351 23.84 19.30 1.23
C VAL A 351 22.89 20.51 1.24
N GLY A 352 21.71 20.40 0.60
CA GLY A 352 20.72 21.47 0.49
C GLY A 352 20.98 22.50 -0.60
N ALA A 353 22.01 22.31 -1.43
CA ALA A 353 22.34 23.16 -2.56
C ALA A 353 21.55 22.72 -3.82
N PHE A 354 20.22 22.72 -3.73
CA PHE A 354 19.33 22.25 -4.80
C PHE A 354 19.52 23.01 -6.12
N ALA A 355 19.65 24.34 -6.06
CA ALA A 355 19.89 25.18 -7.24
C ALA A 355 21.21 24.86 -7.93
N ALA A 356 22.29 24.60 -7.17
CA ALA A 356 23.59 24.18 -7.70
C ALA A 356 23.53 22.79 -8.34
N GLY A 357 22.83 21.84 -7.70
CA GLY A 357 22.59 20.51 -8.26
C GLY A 357 21.84 20.59 -9.61
N PHE A 358 20.81 21.43 -9.68
CA PHE A 358 20.06 21.65 -10.91
C PHE A 358 20.86 22.46 -11.96
N PHE A 359 21.75 23.37 -11.55
CA PHE A 359 22.67 24.05 -12.46
C PHE A 359 23.61 23.04 -13.12
N HIS A 360 24.11 22.08 -12.35
CA HIS A 360 24.90 21.02 -12.90
C HIS A 360 24.09 20.13 -13.86
N VAL A 361 22.82 19.83 -13.58
CA VAL A 361 21.92 19.15 -14.54
C VAL A 361 21.89 19.90 -15.88
N PHE A 362 21.71 21.23 -15.83
CA PHE A 362 21.62 22.07 -17.03
C PHE A 362 22.92 22.06 -17.85
N THR A 363 24.05 22.34 -17.22
CA THR A 363 25.37 22.34 -17.89
C THR A 363 25.75 20.96 -18.42
N HIS A 364 25.46 19.91 -17.64
CA HIS A 364 25.68 18.51 -17.98
C HIS A 364 24.97 18.09 -19.25
N ALA A 365 23.72 18.53 -19.43
CA ALA A 365 22.95 18.18 -20.60
C ALA A 365 23.67 18.56 -21.91
N PHE A 366 24.35 19.71 -21.95
CA PHE A 366 25.11 20.15 -23.12
C PHE A 366 26.39 19.32 -23.33
N PHE A 367 27.30 19.31 -22.35
CA PHE A 367 28.60 18.66 -22.55
C PHE A 367 28.48 17.13 -22.67
N LYS A 368 27.50 16.48 -22.01
CA LYS A 368 27.28 15.05 -22.19
C LYS A 368 26.65 14.67 -23.50
N ALA A 369 25.64 15.43 -23.95
CA ALA A 369 25.06 15.17 -25.27
C ALA A 369 26.15 15.30 -26.34
N CYS A 370 27.00 16.33 -26.25
CA CYS A 370 28.14 16.50 -27.15
C CYS A 370 29.13 15.32 -27.08
N LEU A 371 29.50 14.84 -25.88
CA LEU A 371 30.42 13.72 -25.72
C LEU A 371 29.86 12.40 -26.28
N PHE A 372 28.58 12.09 -26.02
CA PHE A 372 27.95 10.87 -26.55
C PHE A 372 27.78 10.93 -28.06
N LEU A 373 27.26 12.04 -28.60
CA LEU A 373 27.14 12.21 -30.05
C LEU A 373 28.51 12.28 -30.74
N GLY A 374 29.52 12.84 -30.08
CA GLY A 374 30.90 12.87 -30.57
C GLY A 374 31.52 11.47 -30.59
N ALA A 375 31.29 10.66 -29.55
CA ALA A 375 31.65 9.24 -29.55
C ALA A 375 30.93 8.48 -30.68
N GLY A 376 29.65 8.77 -30.92
CA GLY A 376 28.91 8.21 -32.06
C GLY A 376 29.52 8.57 -33.41
N SER A 377 29.99 9.80 -33.58
CA SER A 377 30.69 10.27 -34.79
C SER A 377 32.01 9.52 -35.00
N VAL A 378 32.79 9.32 -33.93
CA VAL A 378 34.02 8.52 -33.99
C VAL A 378 33.72 7.07 -34.37
N MET A 379 32.74 6.46 -33.71
CA MET A 379 32.35 5.06 -33.96
C MET A 379 31.83 4.85 -35.38
N HIS A 380 31.07 5.81 -35.90
CA HIS A 380 30.53 5.77 -37.26
C HIS A 380 31.67 5.83 -38.30
N ALA A 381 32.65 6.72 -38.11
CA ALA A 381 33.79 6.85 -39.04
C ALA A 381 34.74 5.65 -39.07
N VAL A 382 34.80 4.85 -38.01
CA VAL A 382 35.61 3.61 -37.97
C VAL A 382 34.78 2.35 -38.14
N HIS A 383 33.50 2.47 -38.50
CA HIS A 383 32.56 1.35 -38.67
C HIS A 383 32.49 0.40 -37.44
N ALA A 384 32.68 0.96 -36.24
CA ALA A 384 32.63 0.19 -35.00
C ALA A 384 31.19 0.05 -34.51
N HIS A 385 30.61 -1.13 -34.67
CA HIS A 385 29.30 -1.47 -34.11
C HIS A 385 29.42 -1.84 -32.62
N GLY A 386 29.08 -0.88 -31.73
CA GLY A 386 28.87 -1.13 -30.30
C GLY A 386 30.12 -1.10 -29.40
N ASP A 387 31.19 -1.79 -29.79
CA ASP A 387 32.36 -2.05 -28.91
C ASP A 387 33.63 -1.28 -29.34
N ALA A 388 33.57 0.06 -29.29
CA ALA A 388 34.73 0.90 -29.60
C ALA A 388 35.74 0.92 -28.44
N ASN A 389 36.73 0.03 -28.52
CA ASN A 389 37.85 -0.02 -27.59
C ASN A 389 38.83 1.14 -27.87
N ILE A 390 39.05 2.00 -26.87
CA ILE A 390 39.89 3.20 -27.00
C ILE A 390 41.36 2.91 -27.35
N PHE A 391 41.84 1.70 -27.07
CA PHE A 391 43.21 1.29 -27.41
C PHE A 391 43.36 0.88 -28.87
N LYS A 392 42.25 0.54 -29.55
CA LYS A 392 42.20 0.29 -30.99
C LYS A 392 41.93 1.56 -31.79
N LEU A 393 41.60 2.66 -31.14
CA LEU A 393 41.44 3.99 -31.74
C LEU A 393 42.73 4.79 -31.61
N GLY A 394 42.91 5.86 -32.39
CA GLY A 394 44.05 6.78 -32.26
C GLY A 394 44.15 7.71 -33.46
N GLY A 395 44.87 8.82 -33.35
CA GLY A 395 45.19 9.67 -34.51
C GLY A 395 44.00 10.33 -35.22
N MET A 396 42.77 10.26 -34.69
CA MET A 396 41.55 10.74 -35.35
C MET A 396 41.52 12.25 -35.61
N LYS A 397 42.44 13.02 -35.01
CA LYS A 397 42.52 14.48 -35.19
C LYS A 397 42.65 14.96 -36.64
N LYS A 398 43.21 14.13 -37.53
CA LYS A 398 43.40 14.46 -38.95
C LYS A 398 42.12 14.23 -39.76
N PHE A 399 41.33 13.23 -39.37
CA PHE A 399 40.16 12.76 -40.10
C PHE A 399 38.87 13.46 -39.66
N GLN A 400 38.74 13.80 -38.38
CA GLN A 400 37.52 14.38 -37.80
C GLN A 400 37.81 15.69 -37.03
N PRO A 401 38.13 16.80 -37.71
CA PRO A 401 38.52 18.05 -37.06
C PRO A 401 37.38 18.70 -36.26
N ILE A 402 36.13 18.62 -36.73
CA ILE A 402 34.98 19.21 -36.05
C ILE A 402 34.70 18.38 -34.80
N THR A 403 34.58 17.06 -34.96
CA THR A 403 34.32 16.13 -33.85
C THR A 403 35.40 16.26 -32.78
N ARG A 404 36.69 16.39 -33.15
CA ARG A 404 37.78 16.58 -32.20
C ARG A 404 37.59 17.82 -31.32
N TRP A 405 37.31 18.98 -31.92
CA TRP A 405 37.23 20.24 -31.18
C TRP A 405 36.01 20.27 -30.27
N THR A 406 34.84 19.84 -30.77
CA THR A 406 33.62 19.78 -29.95
C THR A 406 33.75 18.79 -28.80
N PHE A 407 34.43 17.65 -29.03
CA PHE A 407 34.75 16.67 -27.99
C PHE A 407 35.74 17.26 -26.96
N LEU A 408 36.78 17.99 -27.39
CA LEU A 408 37.73 18.63 -26.49
C LEU A 408 37.08 19.70 -25.61
N LEU A 409 36.25 20.57 -26.19
CA LEU A 409 35.52 21.61 -25.44
C LEU A 409 34.62 20.96 -24.36
N SER A 410 33.98 19.85 -24.71
CA SER A 410 33.12 19.12 -23.78
C SER A 410 33.93 18.37 -22.71
N CYS A 411 35.11 17.84 -23.04
CA CYS A 411 36.07 17.29 -22.07
C CYS A 411 36.56 18.37 -21.10
N ALA A 412 36.87 19.57 -21.59
CA ALA A 412 37.28 20.69 -20.75
C ALA A 412 36.14 21.12 -19.81
N ALA A 413 34.91 21.16 -20.31
CA ALA A 413 33.73 21.44 -19.49
C ALA A 413 33.55 20.41 -18.36
N ILE A 414 33.44 19.11 -18.68
CA ILE A 414 33.25 18.08 -17.64
C ILE A 414 34.43 17.97 -16.67
N ALA A 415 35.66 18.26 -17.11
CA ALA A 415 36.84 18.27 -16.24
C ALA A 415 36.89 19.47 -15.28
N GLY A 416 36.03 20.48 -15.47
CA GLY A 416 36.01 21.69 -14.64
C GLY A 416 37.15 22.66 -14.97
N VAL A 417 37.54 22.78 -16.25
CA VAL A 417 38.52 23.79 -16.67
C VAL A 417 37.90 25.19 -16.53
N PRO A 418 38.60 26.18 -15.94
CA PRO A 418 38.10 27.54 -15.80
C PRO A 418 37.55 28.12 -17.11
N LEU A 419 36.48 28.93 -17.00
CA LEU A 419 35.71 29.51 -18.12
C LEU A 419 34.76 28.55 -18.85
N PHE A 420 34.75 27.26 -18.53
CA PHE A 420 33.77 26.32 -19.08
C PHE A 420 32.63 26.03 -18.09
N SER A 421 31.50 25.58 -18.62
CA SER A 421 30.27 25.36 -17.85
C SER A 421 30.39 24.42 -16.65
N GLY A 422 31.16 23.35 -16.78
CA GLY A 422 31.35 22.41 -15.68
C GLY A 422 32.23 22.95 -14.55
N PHE A 423 33.02 24.01 -14.77
CA PHE A 423 33.75 24.68 -13.68
C PHE A 423 32.77 25.35 -12.74
N PHE A 424 31.94 26.26 -13.25
CA PHE A 424 30.98 27.02 -12.44
C PHE A 424 30.02 26.11 -11.67
N SER A 425 29.45 25.12 -12.35
CA SER A 425 28.50 24.21 -11.71
C SER A 425 29.14 23.29 -10.67
N LYS A 426 30.35 22.74 -10.89
CA LYS A 426 31.02 21.92 -9.88
C LYS A 426 31.51 22.73 -8.70
N ASP A 427 31.99 23.94 -8.95
CA ASP A 427 32.48 24.82 -7.90
C ASP A 427 31.35 25.19 -6.93
N GLU A 428 30.13 25.46 -7.45
CA GLU A 428 28.95 25.72 -6.63
C GLU A 428 28.54 24.50 -5.78
N ILE A 429 28.71 23.28 -6.31
CA ILE A 429 28.47 22.04 -5.55
C ILE A 429 29.49 21.87 -4.43
N LEU A 430 30.78 22.08 -4.72
CA LEU A 430 31.85 22.01 -3.71
C LEU A 430 31.68 23.10 -2.66
N LEU A 431 31.23 24.29 -3.06
CA LEU A 431 30.88 25.38 -2.15
C LEU A 431 29.75 24.97 -1.21
N GLY A 432 28.71 24.30 -1.72
CA GLY A 432 27.63 23.81 -0.87
C GLY A 432 28.11 22.83 0.21
N ALA A 433 29.01 21.91 -0.16
CA ALA A 433 29.63 21.00 0.80
C ALA A 433 30.55 21.73 1.80
N ALA A 434 31.30 22.73 1.33
CA ALA A 434 32.15 23.56 2.18
C ALA A 434 31.33 24.42 3.17
N ASN A 435 30.18 24.95 2.75
CA ASN A 435 29.28 25.70 3.64
C ASN A 435 28.77 24.81 4.79
N VAL A 436 28.39 23.57 4.52
CA VAL A 436 28.05 22.60 5.58
C VAL A 436 29.26 22.27 6.46
N ALA A 437 30.46 22.22 5.88
CA ALA A 437 31.69 21.86 6.60
C ALA A 437 32.20 22.94 7.56
N PHE A 438 31.99 24.21 7.23
CA PHE A 438 32.55 25.37 7.94
C PHE A 438 31.52 26.19 8.73
N ASN A 439 30.23 26.02 8.49
CA ASN A 439 29.17 26.78 9.16
C ASN A 439 28.22 25.83 9.92
N ASP A 440 27.55 26.36 10.94
CA ASP A 440 26.49 25.64 11.65
C ASP A 440 25.23 25.60 10.78
N THR A 441 24.93 24.43 10.23
CA THR A 441 23.73 24.15 9.42
C THR A 441 22.90 23.05 10.09
N MET A 442 21.76 22.67 9.51
CA MET A 442 21.00 21.50 10.01
C MET A 442 21.78 20.17 9.89
N LEU A 443 22.78 20.14 9.00
CA LEU A 443 23.60 18.96 8.74
C LEU A 443 24.87 19.03 9.58
N ALA A 444 25.31 17.86 10.07
CA ALA A 444 26.51 17.80 10.87
C ALA A 444 27.76 18.16 10.03
N PRO A 445 28.71 18.97 10.55
CA PRO A 445 29.87 19.44 9.77
C PRO A 445 30.74 18.34 9.17
N TRP A 446 30.81 17.16 9.81
CA TRP A 446 31.55 16.02 9.29
C TRP A 446 30.98 15.49 7.97
N VAL A 447 29.67 15.64 7.73
CA VAL A 447 29.03 15.28 6.45
C VAL A 447 29.55 16.20 5.35
N GLY A 448 29.61 17.51 5.60
CA GLY A 448 30.17 18.49 4.66
C GLY A 448 31.63 18.17 4.30
N TRP A 449 32.48 17.92 5.31
CA TRP A 449 33.88 17.54 5.09
C TRP A 449 34.03 16.23 4.30
N PHE A 450 33.23 15.21 4.65
CA PHE A 450 33.23 13.94 3.96
C PHE A 450 32.88 14.11 2.48
N VAL A 451 31.77 14.79 2.18
CA VAL A 451 31.31 15.06 0.81
C VAL A 451 32.38 15.84 0.04
N LEU A 452 32.93 16.90 0.62
CA LEU A 452 33.95 17.73 -0.02
C LEU A 452 35.19 16.92 -0.45
N VAL A 453 35.73 16.10 0.45
CA VAL A 453 36.93 15.28 0.17
C VAL A 453 36.63 14.21 -0.88
N VAL A 454 35.50 13.52 -0.77
CA VAL A 454 35.14 12.45 -1.72
C VAL A 454 34.86 13.02 -3.11
N LEU A 455 34.17 14.16 -3.21
CA LEU A 455 33.93 14.85 -4.48
C LEU A 455 35.23 15.41 -5.08
N PHE A 456 36.17 15.91 -4.27
CA PHE A 456 37.50 16.30 -4.75
C PHE A 456 38.23 15.13 -5.43
N LEU A 457 38.22 13.95 -4.83
CA LEU A 457 38.81 12.73 -5.42
C LEU A 457 38.08 12.34 -6.70
N ALA A 458 36.74 12.32 -6.69
CA ALA A 458 35.93 12.00 -7.86
C ALA A 458 36.14 13.00 -9.02
N ALA A 459 36.30 14.29 -8.72
CA ALA A 459 36.58 15.35 -9.69
C ALA A 459 37.96 15.16 -10.34
N THR A 460 38.97 14.83 -9.51
CA THR A 460 40.34 14.54 -9.98
C THR A 460 40.34 13.37 -10.96
N MET A 461 39.67 12.28 -10.58
CA MET A 461 39.54 11.10 -11.44
C MET A 461 38.73 11.40 -12.71
N THR A 462 37.72 12.26 -12.62
CA THR A 462 36.94 12.74 -13.77
C THR A 462 37.80 13.44 -14.81
N ALA A 463 38.59 14.42 -14.38
CA ALA A 463 39.53 15.08 -15.25
C ALA A 463 40.52 14.07 -15.88
N PHE A 464 41.01 13.11 -15.08
CA PHE A 464 41.93 12.08 -15.56
C PHE A 464 41.33 11.19 -16.65
N TYR A 465 40.21 10.51 -16.40
CA TYR A 465 39.67 9.54 -17.36
C TYR A 465 39.12 10.22 -18.63
N MET A 466 38.64 11.47 -18.55
CA MET A 466 38.14 12.20 -19.72
C MET A 466 39.28 12.63 -20.64
N TYR A 467 40.40 13.09 -20.10
CA TYR A 467 41.58 13.40 -20.90
C TYR A 467 42.28 12.13 -21.39
N ARG A 468 42.29 11.03 -20.62
CA ARG A 468 42.70 9.70 -21.11
C ARG A 468 41.91 9.29 -22.35
N LEU A 469 40.58 9.40 -22.28
CA LEU A 469 39.69 9.11 -23.41
C LEU A 469 40.01 9.99 -24.63
N TYR A 470 40.15 11.30 -24.43
CA TYR A 470 40.46 12.23 -25.52
C TYR A 470 41.82 11.93 -26.17
N TYR A 471 42.89 11.74 -25.37
CA TYR A 471 44.23 11.50 -25.91
C TYR A 471 44.31 10.18 -26.68
N LEU A 472 43.76 9.09 -26.13
CA LEU A 472 43.78 7.79 -26.79
C LEU A 472 42.93 7.75 -28.07
N THR A 473 41.91 8.60 -28.18
CA THR A 473 41.04 8.67 -29.37
C THR A 473 41.62 9.55 -30.48
N PHE A 474 42.02 10.78 -30.16
CA PHE A 474 42.35 11.80 -31.17
C PHE A 474 43.85 12.02 -31.38
N THR A 475 44.70 11.67 -30.40
CA THR A 475 46.15 11.89 -30.47
C THR A 475 46.92 10.58 -30.69
N GLY A 476 48.25 10.65 -30.79
CA GLY A 476 49.07 9.52 -31.18
C GLY A 476 48.89 9.13 -32.64
N ASP A 477 49.28 7.90 -32.96
CA ASP A 477 49.18 7.34 -34.30
C ASP A 477 47.80 6.75 -34.56
N TYR A 478 47.40 6.72 -35.84
CA TYR A 478 46.17 6.06 -36.24
C TYR A 478 46.33 4.55 -36.06
N ARG A 479 45.40 3.96 -35.31
CA ARG A 479 45.33 2.52 -35.05
C ARG A 479 44.06 2.03 -35.75
N SER A 480 44.20 1.08 -36.67
CA SER A 480 43.06 0.50 -37.38
C SER A 480 42.27 -0.39 -36.42
N ALA A 481 40.94 -0.24 -36.43
CA ALA A 481 40.03 -1.13 -35.72
C ALA A 481 39.80 -2.41 -36.55
N GLU A 482 40.80 -3.30 -36.58
CA GLU A 482 40.79 -4.68 -37.14
C GLU A 482 40.25 -4.89 -38.57
N GLY A 483 41.14 -5.28 -39.50
CA GLY A 483 40.81 -6.35 -40.44
C GLY A 483 40.83 -6.10 -41.95
N HIS A 484 41.81 -5.36 -42.50
CA HIS A 484 42.28 -5.66 -43.85
C HIS A 484 43.75 -6.02 -43.77
N GLY A 485 44.08 -7.22 -44.24
CA GLY A 485 45.45 -7.71 -44.27
C GLY A 485 46.27 -6.81 -45.17
N ASP A 486 47.20 -6.08 -44.59
CA ASP A 486 48.36 -5.59 -45.31
C ASP A 486 49.19 -6.83 -45.66
N GLY A 487 48.89 -7.39 -46.83
CA GLY A 487 49.85 -8.18 -47.58
C GLY A 487 51.07 -7.29 -47.82
N GLU A 488 52.18 -7.72 -47.25
CA GLU A 488 53.56 -7.46 -47.64
C GLU A 488 53.71 -6.43 -48.78
N HIS A 489 54.24 -5.26 -48.44
CA HIS A 489 55.10 -4.54 -49.37
C HIS A 489 56.33 -5.41 -49.65
N ALA A 490 56.18 -6.32 -50.61
CA ALA A 490 57.28 -6.90 -51.36
C ALA A 490 57.27 -6.24 -52.74
N ASP A 491 58.40 -5.61 -53.06
CA ASP A 491 58.76 -5.18 -54.39
C ASP A 491 58.50 -6.30 -55.42
N GLU A 492 57.92 -5.98 -56.58
CA GLU A 492 58.37 -6.48 -57.89
C GLU A 492 57.56 -5.91 -59.07
N GLU A 493 58.29 -5.58 -60.12
CA GLU A 493 57.84 -5.14 -61.44
C GLU A 493 57.08 -6.23 -62.20
N HIS A 494 56.15 -5.82 -63.09
CA HIS A 494 55.87 -6.33 -64.45
C HIS A 494 54.38 -6.47 -64.81
N GLY A 495 54.00 -5.86 -65.94
CA GLY A 495 53.32 -6.57 -67.04
C GLY A 495 51.81 -6.49 -67.19
N ASP A 496 51.39 -5.61 -68.12
CA ASP A 496 50.37 -5.78 -69.17
C ASP A 496 48.88 -6.05 -68.88
N ASP A 497 48.07 -5.16 -69.48
CA ASP A 497 46.81 -5.35 -70.20
C ASP A 497 45.70 -6.21 -69.59
N HIS A 498 44.55 -5.57 -69.27
CA HIS A 498 43.27 -5.87 -69.92
C HIS A 498 42.21 -4.81 -69.55
N ALA A 499 41.52 -4.30 -70.58
CA ALA A 499 40.41 -3.37 -70.51
C ALA A 499 39.06 -4.11 -70.38
N GLY A 500 38.08 -3.47 -69.72
CA GLY A 500 36.65 -3.76 -69.87
C GLY A 500 35.91 -4.07 -68.56
N ASP A 501 35.29 -3.07 -67.93
CA ASP A 501 33.84 -2.86 -67.88
C ASP A 501 33.47 -1.95 -66.69
N ASP A 502 32.81 -0.84 -67.05
CA ASP A 502 32.22 0.13 -66.14
C ASP A 502 31.01 -0.50 -65.42
N ASP A 503 31.17 -0.82 -64.13
CA ASP A 503 30.04 -0.90 -63.21
C ASP A 503 30.34 -0.02 -61.99
N HIS A 504 29.45 0.95 -61.77
CA HIS A 504 29.55 1.98 -60.75
C HIS A 504 29.32 1.39 -59.35
N GLY A 505 30.28 0.62 -58.85
CA GLY A 505 30.43 0.36 -57.42
C GLY A 505 30.95 1.63 -56.74
N HIS A 506 30.15 2.22 -55.84
CA HIS A 506 30.62 3.27 -54.95
C HIS A 506 31.84 2.75 -54.18
N GLY A 507 33.03 3.20 -54.57
CA GLY A 507 34.29 2.85 -53.93
C GLY A 507 34.23 3.21 -52.45
N TYR A 508 34.24 2.18 -51.61
CA TYR A 508 34.39 2.29 -50.18
C TYR A 508 35.82 2.77 -49.90
N ASP A 509 35.97 4.05 -49.54
CA ASP A 509 37.26 4.60 -49.12
C ASP A 509 37.58 4.02 -47.73
N PRO A 510 38.65 3.21 -47.56
CA PRO A 510 38.98 2.56 -46.29
C PRO A 510 39.47 3.55 -45.21
N HIS A 511 39.50 4.85 -45.51
CA HIS A 511 39.97 5.88 -44.59
C HIS A 511 38.81 6.51 -43.79
N PRO A 512 38.98 6.70 -42.47
CA PRO A 512 38.00 7.42 -41.68
C PRO A 512 37.77 8.83 -42.22
N HIS A 513 36.51 9.26 -42.26
CA HIS A 513 36.14 10.61 -42.67
C HIS A 513 35.34 11.32 -41.57
N GLU A 514 35.17 12.63 -41.72
CA GLU A 514 34.28 13.40 -40.87
C GLU A 514 32.82 13.00 -41.12
N SER A 515 32.01 13.05 -40.06
CA SER A 515 30.58 12.76 -40.20
C SER A 515 29.86 13.82 -41.03
N GLU A 516 28.74 13.46 -41.63
CA GLU A 516 27.94 14.37 -42.45
C GLU A 516 27.38 15.57 -41.64
N GLY A 517 26.87 16.57 -42.38
CA GLY A 517 26.37 17.83 -41.80
C GLY A 517 25.27 17.64 -40.75
N SER A 518 24.41 16.64 -40.92
CA SER A 518 23.32 16.33 -39.97
C SER A 518 23.85 15.90 -38.59
N MET A 519 25.04 15.30 -38.54
CA MET A 519 25.69 14.85 -37.31
C MET A 519 26.60 15.92 -36.73
N THR A 520 27.33 16.67 -37.57
CA THR A 520 28.29 17.70 -37.11
C THR A 520 27.62 18.98 -36.63
N PHE A 521 26.50 19.40 -37.21
CA PHE A 521 25.78 20.60 -36.77
C PHE A 521 25.32 20.52 -35.29
N PRO A 522 24.65 19.45 -34.84
CA PRO A 522 24.35 19.25 -33.42
C PRO A 522 25.58 19.31 -32.51
N LEU A 523 26.72 18.74 -32.93
CA LEU A 523 27.95 18.78 -32.13
C LEU A 523 28.49 20.19 -31.95
N ILE A 524 28.42 21.04 -32.97
CA ILE A 524 28.87 22.43 -32.89
C ILE A 524 28.01 23.21 -31.89
N VAL A 525 26.68 23.08 -31.99
CA VAL A 525 25.74 23.77 -31.09
C VAL A 525 25.94 23.31 -29.65
N LEU A 526 26.06 21.99 -29.41
CA LEU A 526 26.27 21.44 -28.07
C LEU A 526 27.66 21.80 -27.51
N GLY A 527 28.69 21.81 -28.34
CA GLY A 527 30.05 22.23 -27.97
C GLY A 527 30.11 23.71 -27.58
N ALA A 528 29.41 24.58 -28.30
CA ALA A 528 29.25 25.98 -27.91
C ALA A 528 28.44 26.14 -26.61
N GLY A 529 27.39 25.33 -26.43
CA GLY A 529 26.64 25.27 -25.18
C GLY A 529 27.54 24.89 -24.00
N ALA A 530 28.37 23.84 -24.15
CA ALA A 530 29.30 23.37 -23.13
C ALA A 530 30.31 24.44 -22.66
N THR A 531 30.59 25.47 -23.46
CA THR A 531 31.45 26.59 -23.05
C THR A 531 30.63 27.72 -22.43
N LEU A 532 29.55 28.16 -23.08
CA LEU A 532 28.88 29.42 -22.77
C LEU A 532 27.86 29.34 -21.64
N VAL A 533 27.13 28.22 -21.49
CA VAL A 533 25.99 28.15 -20.54
C VAL A 533 26.39 28.25 -19.07
N GLY A 534 27.68 28.05 -18.77
CA GLY A 534 28.26 28.26 -17.44
C GLY A 534 28.19 29.71 -16.96
N LEU A 535 28.19 30.67 -17.89
CA LEU A 535 28.18 32.09 -17.59
C LEU A 535 26.86 32.57 -16.97
N LEU A 536 25.83 31.72 -16.93
CA LEU A 536 24.56 32.03 -16.28
C LEU A 536 24.64 31.96 -14.74
N GLY A 537 25.57 31.18 -14.20
CA GLY A 537 25.77 30.97 -12.75
C GLY A 537 27.05 31.61 -12.24
N LEU A 538 27.29 32.88 -12.58
CA LEU A 538 28.51 33.57 -12.16
C LEU A 538 28.51 33.83 -10.64
N PRO A 539 29.64 33.55 -9.93
CA PRO A 539 29.76 33.86 -8.51
C PRO A 539 29.59 35.36 -8.23
N HIS A 540 28.94 35.70 -7.11
CA HIS A 540 28.75 37.08 -6.64
C HIS A 540 30.07 37.87 -6.50
N ALA A 541 31.20 37.16 -6.32
CA ALA A 541 32.54 37.75 -6.25
C ALA A 541 32.96 38.53 -7.52
N PHE A 542 32.35 38.25 -8.68
CA PHE A 542 32.64 38.97 -9.93
C PHE A 542 31.84 40.28 -10.09
N HIS A 543 31.03 40.68 -9.10
CA HIS A 543 30.13 41.84 -9.16
C HIS A 543 29.14 41.82 -10.35
N LEU A 544 28.93 40.64 -10.95
CA LEU A 544 27.94 40.39 -11.99
C LEU A 544 26.74 39.67 -11.35
N PRO A 545 25.50 39.93 -11.80
CA PRO A 545 24.31 39.31 -11.21
C PRO A 545 24.30 37.81 -11.47
N ASN A 546 24.12 37.00 -10.40
CA ASN A 546 23.93 35.55 -10.51
C ASN A 546 22.52 35.26 -11.03
N TRP A 547 22.35 35.28 -12.35
CA TRP A 547 21.05 35.08 -13.00
C TRP A 547 20.42 33.74 -12.62
N TRP A 548 21.22 32.67 -12.52
CA TRP A 548 20.75 31.34 -12.16
C TRP A 548 20.08 31.29 -10.78
N GLY A 549 20.77 31.82 -9.77
CA GLY A 549 20.26 31.84 -8.39
C GLY A 549 18.92 32.57 -8.28
N HIS A 550 18.85 33.80 -8.82
CA HIS A 550 17.63 34.61 -8.78
C HIS A 550 16.47 34.01 -9.57
N TRP A 551 16.75 33.32 -10.68
CA TRP A 551 15.70 32.67 -11.46
C TRP A 551 15.13 31.44 -10.74
N MET A 552 15.95 30.70 -9.99
CA MET A 552 15.56 29.47 -9.29
C MET A 552 14.93 29.69 -7.91
N GLU A 553 15.33 30.73 -7.20
CA GLU A 553 14.91 31.05 -5.82
C GLU A 553 13.39 30.95 -5.57
N PRO A 554 12.50 31.43 -6.45
CA PRO A 554 11.06 31.36 -6.21
C PRO A 554 10.49 29.93 -6.22
N SER A 555 11.10 29.03 -6.99
CA SER A 555 10.57 27.69 -7.24
C SER A 555 11.35 26.58 -6.52
N ILE A 556 12.47 26.90 -5.87
CA ILE A 556 13.33 25.97 -5.14
C ILE A 556 13.71 26.56 -3.78
N ALA A 557 13.19 25.96 -2.70
CA ALA A 557 13.64 26.25 -1.35
C ALA A 557 15.10 25.75 -1.14
N HIS A 558 15.85 26.48 -0.33
CA HIS A 558 17.25 26.23 -0.03
C HIS A 558 17.50 26.23 1.48
N LEU A 559 18.61 25.64 1.90
CA LEU A 559 19.09 25.68 3.28
C LEU A 559 19.44 27.13 3.66
N ALA A 560 19.13 27.55 4.90
CA ALA A 560 19.50 28.88 5.38
C ALA A 560 21.02 29.11 5.26
N GLY A 561 21.44 30.24 4.68
CA GLY A 561 22.84 30.55 4.34
C GLY A 561 23.27 30.16 2.92
N PHE A 562 22.34 29.67 2.09
CA PHE A 562 22.56 29.31 0.68
C PHE A 562 21.79 30.21 -0.30
N GLY A 563 20.98 31.15 0.21
CA GLY A 563 20.23 32.09 -0.62
C GLY A 563 21.13 33.17 -1.24
N PRO A 564 20.81 33.68 -2.44
CA PRO A 564 21.55 34.80 -3.05
C PRO A 564 21.42 36.10 -2.23
N THR A 565 20.44 36.19 -1.33
CA THR A 565 20.20 37.32 -0.42
C THR A 565 20.76 37.12 1.01
N ASP A 566 21.28 35.94 1.34
CA ASP A 566 21.82 35.66 2.67
C ASP A 566 23.17 36.39 2.89
N GLU A 567 23.49 36.73 4.15
CA GLU A 567 24.71 37.45 4.51
C GLU A 567 25.98 36.81 3.92
N ILE A 568 26.93 37.66 3.53
CA ILE A 568 28.16 37.35 2.77
C ILE A 568 28.69 35.94 3.07
N PRO A 569 28.81 35.04 2.06
CA PRO A 569 29.30 33.69 2.25
C PRO A 569 30.63 33.69 3.01
N ASN A 570 30.80 32.73 3.94
CA ASN A 570 32.07 32.51 4.61
C ASN A 570 33.19 32.40 3.55
N MET A 571 34.01 33.44 3.43
CA MET A 571 35.00 33.55 2.37
C MET A 571 36.01 32.40 2.42
N THR A 572 36.24 31.81 3.60
CA THR A 572 37.06 30.61 3.75
C THR A 572 36.44 29.43 3.00
N ALA A 573 35.13 29.19 3.12
CA ALA A 573 34.44 28.12 2.40
C ALA A 573 34.54 28.29 0.88
N VAL A 574 34.38 29.53 0.39
CA VAL A 574 34.55 29.89 -1.03
C VAL A 574 35.96 29.59 -1.53
N TYR A 575 36.99 30.07 -0.83
CA TYR A 575 38.38 29.83 -1.26
C TYR A 575 38.77 28.36 -1.18
N VAL A 576 38.29 27.61 -0.19
CA VAL A 576 38.57 26.17 -0.06
C VAL A 576 37.90 25.38 -1.18
N ALA A 577 36.64 25.65 -1.49
CA ALA A 577 35.92 25.00 -2.58
C ALA A 577 36.60 25.26 -3.94
N MET A 578 36.90 26.52 -4.24
CA MET A 578 37.54 26.93 -5.49
C MET A 578 38.96 26.35 -5.62
N ALA A 579 39.75 26.38 -4.54
CA ALA A 579 41.07 25.76 -4.53
C ALA A 579 41.00 24.24 -4.74
N ALA A 580 40.03 23.56 -4.10
CA ALA A 580 39.81 22.12 -4.28
C ALA A 580 39.43 21.80 -5.74
N GLY A 581 38.51 22.55 -6.34
CA GLY A 581 38.10 22.36 -7.74
C GLY A 581 39.26 22.54 -8.72
N ILE A 582 40.03 23.63 -8.60
CA ILE A 582 41.19 23.91 -9.46
C ILE A 582 42.29 22.86 -9.27
N ALA A 583 42.58 22.47 -8.02
CA ALA A 583 43.59 21.45 -7.73
C ALA A 583 43.19 20.09 -8.31
N ALA A 584 41.93 19.67 -8.15
CA ALA A 584 41.42 18.42 -8.70
C ALA A 584 41.56 18.39 -10.23
N MET A 585 41.16 19.46 -10.91
CA MET A 585 41.31 19.61 -12.35
C MET A 585 42.78 19.54 -12.77
N ALA A 586 43.65 20.33 -12.14
CA ALA A 586 45.07 20.39 -12.49
C ALA A 586 45.78 19.04 -12.31
N ILE A 587 45.50 18.34 -11.21
CA ILE A 587 46.06 17.01 -10.93
C ILE A 587 45.58 15.98 -11.95
N GLY A 588 44.26 15.94 -12.21
CA GLY A 588 43.67 14.96 -13.14
C GLY A 588 44.09 15.18 -14.59
N VAL A 589 43.97 16.40 -15.11
CA VAL A 589 44.38 16.75 -16.48
C VAL A 589 45.89 16.59 -16.65
N GLY A 590 46.68 17.06 -15.67
CA GLY A 590 48.14 16.92 -15.66
C GLY A 590 48.57 15.46 -15.70
N GLY A 591 48.01 14.61 -14.82
CA GLY A 591 48.29 13.18 -14.79
C GLY A 591 47.97 12.47 -16.10
N ALA A 592 46.79 12.73 -16.68
CA ALA A 592 46.42 12.14 -17.97
C ALA A 592 47.32 12.63 -19.11
N THR A 593 47.73 13.90 -19.09
CA THR A 593 48.61 14.48 -20.09
C THR A 593 50.01 13.87 -20.05
N VAL A 594 50.59 13.68 -18.87
CA VAL A 594 51.91 13.06 -18.71
C VAL A 594 51.89 11.58 -19.12
N LEU A 595 50.80 10.87 -18.79
CA LEU A 595 50.71 9.44 -19.04
C LEU A 595 50.32 9.10 -20.48
N TYR A 596 49.39 9.83 -21.11
CA TYR A 596 48.77 9.41 -22.37
C TYR A 596 48.99 10.33 -23.58
N ARG A 597 49.47 11.56 -23.40
CA ARG A 597 49.68 12.47 -24.55
C ARG A 597 50.70 11.89 -25.51
N ASN A 598 50.30 11.67 -26.76
CA ASN A 598 51.11 11.05 -27.82
C ASN A 598 51.65 9.65 -27.48
N LYS A 599 51.02 8.92 -26.54
CA LYS A 599 51.35 7.51 -26.26
C LYS A 599 50.23 6.61 -26.74
N ASN A 600 50.62 5.39 -27.11
CA ASN A 600 49.73 4.42 -27.76
C ASN A 600 49.37 3.23 -26.87
N GLU A 601 49.89 3.19 -25.63
CA GLU A 601 49.77 2.04 -24.72
C GLU A 601 49.07 2.41 -23.40
N ASP A 602 48.54 1.39 -22.72
CA ASP A 602 47.84 1.57 -21.45
C ASP A 602 48.78 1.70 -20.25
N THR A 603 49.48 2.82 -20.13
CA THR A 603 50.53 2.99 -19.10
C THR A 603 49.99 2.93 -17.66
N PHE A 604 48.79 3.44 -17.40
CA PHE A 604 48.26 3.51 -16.02
C PHE A 604 47.72 2.16 -15.55
N THR A 605 46.87 1.50 -16.34
CA THR A 605 46.19 0.29 -15.84
C THR A 605 47.15 -0.88 -15.68
N THR A 606 48.20 -0.96 -16.51
CA THR A 606 49.23 -1.99 -16.39
C THR A 606 50.10 -1.81 -15.15
N SER A 607 50.13 -0.61 -14.57
CA SER A 607 50.87 -0.32 -13.33
C SER A 607 50.09 -0.71 -12.06
N LEU A 608 48.77 -0.92 -12.18
CA LEU A 608 47.93 -1.31 -11.03
C LEU A 608 48.15 -2.78 -10.63
N PRO A 609 48.09 -3.10 -9.32
CA PRO A 609 48.06 -4.49 -8.88
C PRO A 609 46.89 -5.22 -9.54
N LYS A 610 47.14 -6.39 -10.14
CA LYS A 610 46.14 -7.14 -10.92
C LYS A 610 44.79 -7.31 -10.18
N LYS A 611 44.84 -7.64 -8.88
CA LYS A 611 43.62 -7.77 -8.05
C LYS A 611 42.80 -6.48 -7.96
N LEU A 612 43.47 -5.33 -7.88
CA LEU A 612 42.80 -4.02 -7.84
C LEU A 612 42.23 -3.67 -9.22
N PHE A 613 43.00 -3.93 -10.28
CA PHE A 613 42.51 -3.76 -11.65
C PHE A 613 41.26 -4.62 -11.89
N ASP A 614 41.32 -5.92 -11.62
CA ASP A 614 40.19 -6.85 -11.82
C ASP A 614 38.96 -6.40 -11.00
N PHE A 615 39.15 -6.00 -9.74
CA PHE A 615 38.05 -5.49 -8.90
C PHE A 615 37.37 -4.22 -9.47
N LEU A 616 38.15 -3.25 -9.95
CA LEU A 616 37.62 -2.02 -10.54
C LEU A 616 37.03 -2.27 -11.94
N PHE A 617 37.64 -3.16 -12.71
CA PHE A 617 37.20 -3.52 -14.05
C PHE A 617 35.88 -4.29 -14.00
N ASP A 618 35.74 -5.21 -13.04
CA ASP A 618 34.52 -5.93 -12.67
C ASP A 618 33.54 -5.05 -11.86
N LYS A 619 33.65 -3.73 -11.96
CA LYS A 619 32.64 -2.77 -11.47
C LYS A 619 32.36 -2.91 -9.97
N TRP A 620 33.42 -3.07 -9.16
CA TRP A 620 33.35 -3.34 -7.71
C TRP A 620 32.66 -4.67 -7.35
N ARG A 621 32.43 -5.55 -8.34
CA ARG A 621 31.72 -6.82 -8.22
C ARG A 621 30.29 -6.71 -7.67
N VAL A 622 29.64 -5.56 -7.92
CA VAL A 622 28.28 -5.29 -7.44
C VAL A 622 27.25 -6.13 -8.19
N ASP A 623 27.46 -6.35 -9.50
CA ASP A 623 26.61 -7.23 -10.30
C ASP A 623 26.64 -8.67 -9.77
N GLU A 624 27.83 -9.18 -9.48
CA GLU A 624 28.06 -10.51 -8.90
C GLU A 624 27.43 -10.63 -7.52
N LEU A 625 27.47 -9.55 -6.71
CA LEU A 625 26.79 -9.51 -5.42
C LEU A 625 25.27 -9.63 -5.59
N TYR A 626 24.65 -8.91 -6.52
CA TYR A 626 23.20 -8.99 -6.78
C TYR A 626 22.81 -10.34 -7.38
N ASP A 627 23.64 -10.90 -8.27
CA ASP A 627 23.45 -12.23 -8.81
C ASP A 627 23.52 -13.32 -7.72
N ALA A 628 24.45 -13.18 -6.77
CA ALA A 628 24.64 -14.14 -5.68
C ALA A 628 23.55 -14.04 -4.59
N THR A 629 23.03 -12.83 -4.34
CA THR A 629 22.07 -12.55 -3.26
C THR A 629 20.63 -12.48 -3.80
N ILE A 630 20.23 -11.32 -4.32
CA ILE A 630 18.85 -10.98 -4.68
C ILE A 630 18.32 -11.88 -5.79
N ILE A 631 19.06 -12.01 -6.89
CA ILE A 631 18.58 -12.72 -8.09
C ILE A 631 18.53 -14.22 -7.83
N ARG A 632 19.53 -14.79 -7.15
CA ARG A 632 19.53 -16.21 -6.78
C ARG A 632 18.44 -16.54 -5.77
N PHE A 633 18.23 -15.67 -4.77
CA PHE A 633 17.13 -15.82 -3.82
C PHE A 633 15.77 -15.79 -4.53
N ASN A 634 15.54 -14.82 -5.42
CA ASN A 634 14.29 -14.74 -6.17
C ASN A 634 14.06 -15.99 -7.05
N LYS A 635 15.09 -16.47 -7.75
CA LYS A 635 15.01 -17.73 -8.52
C LYS A 635 14.68 -18.92 -7.63
N TRP A 636 15.30 -19.01 -6.45
CA TRP A 636 15.01 -20.06 -5.48
C TRP A 636 13.57 -19.98 -4.96
N ALA A 637 13.09 -18.79 -4.59
CA ALA A 637 11.73 -18.57 -4.15
C ALA A 637 10.71 -18.91 -5.24
N ALA A 638 10.96 -18.53 -6.50
CA ALA A 638 10.12 -18.89 -7.63
C ALA A 638 10.07 -20.41 -7.88
N MET A 639 11.22 -21.09 -7.77
CA MET A 639 11.28 -22.56 -7.86
C MET A 639 10.52 -23.23 -6.70
N LEU A 640 10.61 -22.70 -5.49
CA LEU A 640 9.88 -23.20 -4.33
C LEU A 640 8.37 -22.99 -4.51
N ALA A 641 7.94 -21.79 -4.90
CA ALA A 641 6.55 -21.48 -5.20
C ALA A 641 5.99 -22.42 -6.28
N GLY A 642 6.74 -22.63 -7.38
CA GLY A 642 6.34 -23.58 -8.42
C GLY A 642 6.31 -25.05 -7.95
N ARG A 643 7.10 -25.44 -6.96
CA ARG A 643 7.00 -26.77 -6.32
C ARG A 643 5.78 -26.87 -5.41
N ILE A 644 5.50 -25.83 -4.62
CA ILE A 644 4.31 -25.77 -3.74
C ILE A 644 3.05 -25.83 -4.61
N ASP A 645 2.99 -25.07 -5.68
CA ASP A 645 1.87 -25.08 -6.62
C ASP A 645 1.63 -26.49 -7.18
N LYS A 646 2.66 -27.13 -7.73
CA LYS A 646 2.57 -28.50 -8.28
C LYS A 646 2.29 -29.59 -7.24
N SER A 647 2.75 -29.41 -5.99
CA SER A 647 2.71 -30.48 -4.97
C SER A 647 1.54 -30.32 -4.00
N PHE A 648 1.10 -29.10 -3.73
CA PHE A 648 0.04 -28.80 -2.79
C PHE A 648 -1.25 -28.46 -3.53
N VAL A 649 -1.21 -27.47 -4.44
CA VAL A 649 -2.41 -27.05 -5.18
C VAL A 649 -2.84 -28.15 -6.16
N ASP A 650 -1.94 -28.60 -7.03
CA ASP A 650 -2.25 -29.62 -8.02
C ASP A 650 -2.35 -31.05 -7.47
N ALA A 651 -1.67 -31.36 -6.37
CA ALA A 651 -1.70 -32.72 -5.84
C ALA A 651 -2.73 -32.91 -4.75
N ILE A 652 -3.00 -31.92 -3.90
CA ILE A 652 -3.94 -32.04 -2.78
C ILE A 652 -5.28 -31.41 -3.16
N LEU A 653 -5.29 -30.13 -3.55
CA LEU A 653 -6.55 -29.41 -3.76
C LEU A 653 -7.33 -29.89 -4.99
N THR A 654 -6.66 -30.38 -6.04
CA THR A 654 -7.36 -30.85 -7.25
C THR A 654 -7.50 -32.39 -7.32
N LYS A 655 -6.42 -33.16 -7.06
CA LYS A 655 -6.47 -34.63 -7.21
C LYS A 655 -7.20 -35.36 -6.07
N TRP A 656 -7.14 -34.90 -4.82
CA TRP A 656 -7.81 -35.61 -3.73
C TRP A 656 -9.33 -35.54 -3.84
N PRO A 657 -9.95 -34.37 -4.12
CA PRO A 657 -11.38 -34.34 -4.39
C PRO A 657 -11.76 -35.19 -5.60
N ALA A 658 -10.94 -35.16 -6.68
CA ALA A 658 -11.18 -35.99 -7.85
C ALA A 658 -11.12 -37.49 -7.53
N TRP A 659 -10.15 -37.94 -6.74
CA TRP A 659 -10.05 -39.33 -6.27
C TRP A 659 -11.18 -39.70 -5.31
N GLY A 660 -11.58 -38.80 -4.42
CA GLY A 660 -12.71 -38.99 -3.52
C GLY A 660 -14.01 -39.20 -4.29
N VAL A 661 -14.28 -38.36 -5.29
CA VAL A 661 -15.44 -38.49 -6.18
C VAL A 661 -15.39 -39.79 -7.00
N GLN A 662 -14.22 -40.14 -7.54
CA GLN A 662 -14.04 -41.41 -8.28
C GLN A 662 -14.24 -42.64 -7.37
N GLY A 663 -13.72 -42.60 -6.15
CA GLY A 663 -13.87 -43.67 -5.15
C GLY A 663 -15.33 -43.83 -4.71
N ALA A 664 -16.01 -42.73 -4.41
CA ALA A 664 -17.44 -42.73 -4.10
C ALA A 664 -18.26 -43.27 -5.29
N SER A 665 -17.99 -42.78 -6.50
CA SER A 665 -18.66 -43.27 -7.72
C SER A 665 -18.45 -44.77 -7.93
N TRP A 666 -17.23 -45.27 -7.71
CA TRP A 666 -16.93 -46.70 -7.80
C TRP A 666 -17.72 -47.51 -6.76
N LEU A 667 -17.79 -47.04 -5.51
CA LEU A 667 -18.53 -47.69 -4.43
C LEU A 667 -20.04 -47.71 -4.71
N PHE A 668 -20.62 -46.59 -5.11
CA PHE A 668 -22.05 -46.49 -5.43
C PHE A 668 -22.42 -47.38 -6.63
N THR A 669 -21.53 -47.49 -7.63
CA THR A 669 -21.75 -48.40 -8.76
C THR A 669 -21.78 -49.86 -8.32
N ARG A 670 -20.98 -50.25 -7.31
CA ARG A 670 -20.96 -51.62 -6.78
C ARG A 670 -22.21 -51.98 -5.97
N LEU A 671 -22.93 -51.00 -5.42
CA LEU A 671 -24.23 -51.21 -4.77
C LEU A 671 -25.34 -51.53 -5.78
N GLN A 672 -25.15 -51.18 -7.05
CA GLN A 672 -26.11 -51.44 -8.13
C GLN A 672 -25.83 -52.77 -8.85
N VAL A 673 -26.05 -53.88 -8.15
CA VAL A 673 -25.75 -55.24 -8.66
C VAL A 673 -26.75 -55.78 -9.69
N GLY A 674 -27.83 -55.05 -10.01
CA GLY A 674 -28.84 -55.47 -10.99
C GLY A 674 -29.75 -56.62 -10.52
N VAL A 675 -29.57 -57.10 -9.28
CA VAL A 675 -30.38 -58.16 -8.67
C VAL A 675 -31.52 -57.52 -7.87
N VAL A 676 -32.77 -57.77 -8.29
CA VAL A 676 -33.97 -57.14 -7.70
C VAL A 676 -34.08 -57.37 -6.18
N HIS A 677 -33.68 -58.54 -5.69
CA HIS A 677 -33.70 -58.86 -4.26
C HIS A 677 -32.80 -57.95 -3.41
N ALA A 678 -31.66 -57.51 -3.96
CA ALA A 678 -30.75 -56.60 -3.27
C ALA A 678 -31.37 -55.20 -3.11
N TYR A 679 -32.07 -54.71 -4.13
CA TYR A 679 -32.79 -53.44 -4.07
C TYR A 679 -33.97 -53.49 -3.09
N GLY A 680 -34.68 -54.62 -3.02
CA GLY A 680 -35.70 -54.85 -2.01
C GLY A 680 -35.13 -54.75 -0.58
N LEU A 681 -33.97 -55.37 -0.33
CA LEU A 681 -33.30 -55.30 0.97
C LEU A 681 -32.90 -53.86 1.34
N VAL A 682 -32.29 -53.12 0.41
CA VAL A 682 -31.89 -51.72 0.63
C VAL A 682 -33.10 -50.84 0.93
N LEU A 683 -34.22 -51.06 0.24
CA LEU A 683 -35.47 -50.33 0.48
C LEU A 683 -36.05 -50.64 1.86
N VAL A 684 -36.05 -51.91 2.27
CA VAL A 684 -36.48 -52.30 3.62
C VAL A 684 -35.58 -51.71 4.69
N VAL A 685 -34.26 -51.78 4.54
CA VAL A 685 -33.30 -51.15 5.47
C VAL A 685 -33.50 -49.64 5.55
N GLY A 686 -33.65 -48.96 4.41
CA GLY A 686 -33.90 -47.51 4.38
C GLY A 686 -35.23 -47.12 5.04
N MET A 687 -36.31 -47.85 4.74
CA MET A 687 -37.59 -47.65 5.40
C MET A 687 -37.54 -47.97 6.89
N SER A 688 -36.76 -48.97 7.29
CA SER A 688 -36.59 -49.35 8.69
C SER A 688 -35.75 -48.32 9.45
N GLY A 689 -34.74 -47.72 8.81
CA GLY A 689 -33.96 -46.61 9.39
C GLY A 689 -34.78 -45.34 9.53
N LEU A 690 -35.61 -45.00 8.53
CA LEU A 690 -36.55 -43.89 8.63
C LEU A 690 -37.63 -44.15 9.69
N ALA A 691 -38.20 -45.35 9.71
CA ALA A 691 -39.15 -45.75 10.74
C ALA A 691 -38.48 -45.70 12.12
N TRP A 692 -37.25 -46.20 12.27
CA TRP A 692 -36.49 -46.09 13.51
C TRP A 692 -36.35 -44.63 13.94
N TRP A 693 -35.89 -43.74 13.05
CA TRP A 693 -35.75 -42.32 13.36
C TRP A 693 -37.05 -41.66 13.84
N PHE A 694 -38.19 -42.01 13.25
CA PHE A 694 -39.50 -41.42 13.61
C PHE A 694 -40.21 -42.13 14.77
N PHE A 695 -39.95 -43.41 15.01
CA PHE A 695 -40.62 -44.20 16.06
C PHE A 695 -39.76 -44.39 17.32
N TYR A 696 -38.50 -43.97 17.33
CA TYR A 696 -37.68 -43.99 18.55
C TYR A 696 -38.04 -42.79 19.45
N PRO A 697 -38.54 -43.00 20.68
CA PRO A 697 -38.96 -41.88 21.53
C PRO A 697 -37.75 -41.12 22.07
N GLN A 698 -37.77 -39.80 21.95
CA GLN A 698 -36.76 -38.90 22.54
C GLN A 698 -37.02 -38.75 24.05
N ALA A 699 -35.99 -38.45 24.83
CA ALA A 699 -36.13 -38.25 26.27
C ALA A 699 -36.94 -36.98 26.56
N ASP A 700 -38.10 -37.14 27.18
CA ASP A 700 -39.02 -36.06 27.55
C ASP A 700 -39.46 -36.23 29.02
N VAL A 701 -39.76 -35.14 29.71
CA VAL A 701 -40.32 -35.15 31.06
C VAL A 701 -41.43 -34.11 31.11
N GLU A 702 -42.66 -34.60 31.28
CA GLU A 702 -43.85 -33.77 31.34
C GLU A 702 -44.25 -33.55 32.81
N VAL A 703 -44.62 -32.33 33.17
CA VAL A 703 -45.02 -31.97 34.54
C VAL A 703 -46.52 -31.68 34.54
N GLU A 704 -47.29 -32.48 35.27
CA GLU A 704 -48.73 -32.35 35.43
C GLU A 704 -49.05 -31.95 36.87
N THR A 705 -49.51 -30.72 37.08
CA THR A 705 -49.83 -30.17 38.42
C THR A 705 -51.33 -30.18 38.68
N THR A 706 -51.71 -30.48 39.93
CA THR A 706 -53.07 -30.38 40.48
C THR A 706 -53.06 -29.53 41.75
N MET A 707 -54.23 -29.21 42.33
CA MET A 707 -54.33 -28.28 43.47
C MET A 707 -53.46 -28.68 44.68
N ASP A 708 -53.31 -29.99 44.93
CA ASP A 708 -52.67 -30.50 46.15
C ASP A 708 -51.41 -31.33 45.83
N SER A 709 -51.12 -31.60 44.54
CA SER A 709 -49.98 -32.45 44.15
C SER A 709 -49.36 -32.08 42.81
N ALA A 710 -48.04 -32.24 42.68
CA ALA A 710 -47.31 -32.11 41.43
C ALA A 710 -46.83 -33.49 40.94
N THR A 711 -47.22 -33.89 39.73
CA THR A 711 -46.79 -35.17 39.16
C THR A 711 -45.82 -34.97 38.00
N LEU A 712 -44.61 -35.49 38.15
CA LEU A 712 -43.60 -35.60 37.09
C LEU A 712 -43.78 -36.92 36.35
N VAL A 713 -44.02 -36.86 35.05
CA VAL A 713 -44.13 -38.03 34.18
C VAL A 713 -42.92 -38.09 33.26
N ALA A 714 -42.06 -39.07 33.47
CA ALA A 714 -40.94 -39.34 32.57
C ALA A 714 -41.44 -40.05 31.31
N GLY A 715 -41.08 -39.53 30.13
CA GLY A 715 -41.38 -40.11 28.84
C GLY A 715 -40.83 -41.54 28.72
N ARG A 716 -41.64 -42.46 28.18
CA ARG A 716 -41.28 -43.88 28.05
C ARG A 716 -40.40 -44.15 26.82
N GLY A 717 -39.22 -43.53 26.77
CA GLY A 717 -38.20 -43.81 25.77
C GLY A 717 -37.49 -45.14 26.01
N LEU A 718 -37.34 -45.97 24.97
CA LEU A 718 -36.54 -47.19 25.06
C LEU A 718 -35.06 -46.79 25.21
N GLY A 719 -34.41 -47.22 26.30
CA GLY A 719 -32.99 -46.97 26.52
C GLY A 719 -32.66 -45.66 27.24
N TYR A 720 -33.60 -45.08 28.00
CA TYR A 720 -33.32 -44.01 28.96
C TYR A 720 -33.69 -44.43 30.38
N GLU A 721 -32.88 -44.04 31.36
CA GLU A 721 -33.12 -44.26 32.77
C GLU A 721 -33.27 -42.91 33.49
N TYR A 722 -34.29 -42.79 34.33
CA TYR A 722 -34.63 -41.58 35.07
C TYR A 722 -34.44 -41.80 36.57
N ARG A 723 -33.87 -40.83 37.27
CA ARG A 723 -33.85 -40.77 38.74
C ARG A 723 -34.24 -39.38 39.22
N PHE A 724 -34.93 -39.36 40.36
CA PHE A 724 -35.47 -38.13 40.94
C PHE A 724 -34.94 -37.98 42.37
N ASP A 725 -34.47 -36.78 42.66
CA ASP A 725 -34.10 -36.22 43.97
C ASP A 725 -35.20 -35.19 44.26
N VAL A 726 -36.11 -35.56 45.15
CA VAL A 726 -37.42 -34.93 45.33
C VAL A 726 -37.35 -33.82 46.36
N ASP A 727 -36.55 -33.99 47.40
CA ASP A 727 -36.40 -33.02 48.50
C ASP A 727 -35.17 -32.10 48.33
N GLY A 728 -34.31 -32.39 47.35
CA GLY A 728 -33.15 -31.59 46.98
C GLY A 728 -31.96 -31.79 47.92
N ASP A 729 -31.96 -32.83 48.75
CA ASP A 729 -30.89 -33.13 49.72
C ASP A 729 -29.62 -33.72 49.07
N GLY A 730 -29.72 -34.12 47.80
CA GLY A 730 -28.64 -34.70 47.01
C GLY A 730 -28.58 -36.23 47.03
N ALA A 731 -29.50 -36.92 47.68
CA ALA A 731 -29.74 -38.35 47.51
C ALA A 731 -30.88 -38.58 46.50
N PHE A 732 -30.92 -39.78 45.89
CA PHE A 732 -32.04 -40.14 45.01
C PHE A 732 -33.11 -40.86 45.84
N ASP A 733 -34.25 -40.20 46.04
CA ASP A 733 -35.30 -40.66 46.96
C ASP A 733 -36.15 -41.80 46.39
N VAL A 734 -36.26 -41.85 45.07
CA VAL A 734 -37.20 -42.73 44.37
C VAL A 734 -36.46 -43.90 43.71
N PRO A 735 -36.97 -45.15 43.79
CA PRO A 735 -36.32 -46.33 43.22
C PRO A 735 -36.05 -46.19 41.72
N ALA A 736 -35.00 -46.89 41.23
CA ALA A 736 -34.49 -46.77 39.87
C ALA A 736 -35.60 -46.90 38.80
N GLN A 737 -35.80 -45.83 38.02
CA GLN A 737 -36.75 -45.69 36.91
C GLN A 737 -38.25 -45.53 37.28
N PRO A 738 -38.64 -44.51 38.07
CA PRO A 738 -40.04 -44.20 38.21
C PRO A 738 -40.53 -43.52 36.92
N THR A 739 -41.60 -44.04 36.32
CA THR A 739 -42.22 -43.40 35.15
C THR A 739 -43.16 -42.26 35.54
N ARG A 740 -43.55 -42.19 36.82
CA ARG A 740 -44.40 -41.17 37.39
C ARG A 740 -43.98 -40.95 38.85
N VAL A 741 -43.67 -39.72 39.22
CA VAL A 741 -43.37 -39.31 40.61
C VAL A 741 -44.38 -38.25 40.99
N THR A 742 -45.18 -38.51 42.02
CA THR A 742 -46.21 -37.58 42.50
C THR A 742 -45.80 -37.06 43.86
N LEU A 743 -45.77 -35.74 43.97
CA LEU A 743 -45.35 -34.99 45.14
C LEU A 743 -46.60 -34.41 45.80
N ASP A 744 -46.78 -34.65 47.09
CA ASP A 744 -47.89 -34.08 47.84
C ASP A 744 -47.44 -32.71 48.34
N LEU A 745 -47.96 -31.65 47.72
CA LEU A 745 -47.52 -30.28 48.00
C LEU A 745 -47.93 -29.86 49.42
N ASP A 746 -48.90 -30.53 50.04
CA ASP A 746 -49.40 -30.21 51.37
C ASP A 746 -48.54 -30.79 52.51
N ASP A 747 -47.94 -31.98 52.31
CA ASP A 747 -47.10 -32.67 53.30
C ASP A 747 -45.58 -32.48 53.04
N ASP A 748 -45.13 -32.37 51.78
CA ASP A 748 -43.71 -32.37 51.42
C ASP A 748 -43.04 -30.98 51.42
N ILE A 749 -43.80 -29.88 51.39
CA ILE A 749 -43.26 -28.50 51.39
C ILE A 749 -42.82 -28.04 52.79
N GLY A 750 -43.46 -28.53 53.87
CA GLY A 750 -43.18 -28.06 55.23
C GLY A 750 -43.24 -26.53 55.39
N GLU A 751 -42.35 -25.95 56.20
CA GLU A 751 -42.21 -24.48 56.38
C GLU A 751 -41.39 -23.78 55.26
N ARG A 752 -41.08 -24.47 54.15
CA ARG A 752 -40.19 -23.92 53.10
C ARG A 752 -41.00 -23.17 52.03
N ASP A 753 -40.58 -21.95 51.70
CA ASP A 753 -41.20 -21.16 50.61
C ASP A 753 -40.85 -21.66 49.20
N VAL A 754 -39.96 -22.66 49.05
CA VAL A 754 -39.52 -23.19 47.74
C VAL A 754 -39.31 -24.70 47.76
N LEU A 755 -40.04 -25.43 46.90
CA LEU A 755 -39.77 -26.84 46.62
C LEU A 755 -38.82 -26.97 45.42
N ARG A 756 -37.70 -27.70 45.58
CA ARG A 756 -36.70 -27.96 44.52
C ARG A 756 -36.62 -29.43 44.16
N VAL A 757 -37.21 -29.79 43.03
CA VAL A 757 -37.16 -31.16 42.51
C VAL A 757 -36.13 -31.26 41.41
N VAL A 758 -35.28 -32.29 41.50
CA VAL A 758 -34.20 -32.58 40.55
C VAL A 758 -34.43 -33.89 39.82
N ALA A 759 -34.60 -33.82 38.50
CA ALA A 759 -34.66 -35.01 37.64
C ALA A 759 -33.35 -35.19 36.86
N LEU A 760 -32.75 -36.38 36.97
CA LEU A 760 -31.57 -36.80 36.20
C LEU A 760 -31.95 -37.79 35.10
N VAL A 761 -31.52 -37.51 33.87
CA VAL A 761 -31.81 -38.34 32.69
C VAL A 761 -30.52 -38.88 32.10
N ARG A 762 -30.44 -40.21 31.92
CA ARG A 762 -29.28 -40.90 31.33
C ARG A 762 -29.69 -41.90 30.25
N ALA A 763 -28.84 -42.12 29.25
CA ALA A 763 -29.00 -43.22 28.30
C ALA A 763 -28.62 -44.58 28.95
N ALA A 764 -29.53 -45.55 28.94
CA ALA A 764 -29.39 -46.88 29.56
C ALA A 764 -28.27 -47.75 28.96
N ILE A 765 -27.70 -47.36 27.82
CA ILE A 765 -26.62 -48.07 27.13
C ILE A 765 -25.23 -47.62 27.63
N ALA A 766 -25.17 -46.62 28.52
CA ALA A 766 -23.92 -46.11 29.05
C ALA A 766 -23.26 -47.13 30.02
N PRO A 767 -21.96 -47.44 29.86
CA PRO A 767 -21.32 -48.60 30.47
C PRO A 767 -21.01 -48.48 31.98
N GLU A 768 -21.15 -47.30 32.57
CA GLU A 768 -20.81 -47.06 33.99
C GLU A 768 -22.02 -47.23 34.93
N PRO A 769 -21.85 -47.69 36.18
CA PRO A 769 -22.92 -47.70 37.16
C PRO A 769 -23.32 -46.29 37.58
N TRP A 770 -24.56 -46.11 38.05
CA TRP A 770 -25.02 -44.84 38.63
C TRP A 770 -24.13 -44.41 39.80
N PRO A 771 -23.78 -43.12 39.94
CA PRO A 771 -23.18 -42.61 41.17
C PRO A 771 -24.12 -42.82 42.35
N ALA A 772 -23.54 -43.06 43.53
CA ALA A 772 -24.31 -43.40 44.75
C ALA A 772 -25.12 -42.20 45.29
N ASP A 773 -24.65 -40.97 45.03
CA ASP A 773 -25.27 -39.70 45.43
C ASP A 773 -24.98 -38.61 44.38
N ARG A 774 -25.66 -37.46 44.51
CA ARG A 774 -25.49 -36.29 43.65
C ARG A 774 -24.16 -35.56 43.88
N ALA A 775 -23.58 -35.67 45.09
CA ALA A 775 -22.30 -35.03 45.43
C ALA A 775 -21.13 -35.58 44.59
N ALA A 776 -21.18 -36.85 44.20
CA ALA A 776 -20.20 -37.46 43.31
C ALA A 776 -20.16 -36.85 41.89
N LEU A 777 -21.23 -36.21 41.42
CA LEU A 777 -21.26 -35.54 40.10
C LEU A 777 -20.36 -34.30 40.03
N GLY A 778 -20.06 -33.67 41.17
CA GLY A 778 -19.16 -32.50 41.25
C GLY A 778 -17.70 -32.81 40.94
N ARG A 779 -17.31 -34.10 40.95
CA ARG A 779 -15.95 -34.57 40.62
C ARG A 779 -16.02 -35.78 39.68
N LEU A 780 -16.00 -35.53 38.39
CA LEU A 780 -15.92 -36.58 37.39
C LEU A 780 -14.47 -37.05 37.23
N VAL A 781 -14.20 -38.33 37.46
CA VAL A 781 -12.86 -38.92 37.26
C VAL A 781 -12.88 -39.83 36.05
N SER A 782 -12.15 -39.44 34.99
CA SER A 782 -12.02 -40.28 33.79
C SER A 782 -11.23 -41.56 34.06
N ALA A 783 -11.36 -42.57 33.18
CA ALA A 783 -10.60 -43.83 33.25
C ALA A 783 -9.06 -43.65 33.17
N SER A 784 -8.56 -42.50 32.73
CA SER A 784 -7.13 -42.13 32.78
C SER A 784 -6.69 -41.45 34.10
N GLY A 785 -7.60 -41.28 35.06
CA GLY A 785 -7.34 -40.71 36.38
C GLY A 785 -7.43 -39.19 36.47
N ASN A 786 -7.90 -38.50 35.42
CA ASN A 786 -8.10 -37.05 35.45
C ASN A 786 -9.40 -36.71 36.17
N VAL A 787 -9.32 -35.85 37.18
CA VAL A 787 -10.45 -35.33 37.96
C VAL A 787 -10.90 -34.00 37.35
N TYR A 788 -12.16 -33.90 36.97
CA TYR A 788 -12.82 -32.69 36.48
C TYR A 788 -13.75 -32.17 37.59
N GLU A 789 -13.44 -30.99 38.12
CA GLU A 789 -14.30 -30.28 39.06
C GLU A 789 -15.27 -29.38 38.28
N LEU A 790 -16.57 -29.61 38.45
CA LEU A 790 -17.60 -28.73 37.92
C LEU A 790 -17.65 -27.46 38.80
N GLN A 791 -17.45 -26.29 38.20
CA GLN A 791 -17.56 -25.01 38.89
C GLN A 791 -18.88 -24.29 38.57
N PRO A 792 -19.51 -23.62 39.57
CA PRO A 792 -19.06 -23.49 40.97
C PRO A 792 -19.50 -24.66 41.87
N PRO A 793 -18.75 -24.99 42.94
CA PRO A 793 -19.17 -25.97 43.94
C PRO A 793 -20.42 -25.48 44.70
N VAL A 794 -21.40 -26.37 44.85
CA VAL A 794 -22.74 -26.05 45.41
C VAL A 794 -22.71 -25.65 46.89
N GLU A 795 -21.63 -25.96 47.63
CA GLU A 795 -21.44 -25.53 49.03
C GLU A 795 -21.25 -24.01 49.19
N ALA A 796 -21.08 -23.24 48.11
CA ALA A 796 -20.83 -21.79 48.17
C ALA A 796 -22.08 -20.90 47.95
N LEU A 797 -23.30 -21.44 48.02
CA LEU A 797 -24.54 -20.71 47.72
C LEU A 797 -25.38 -20.29 48.93
N GLU A 798 -24.95 -20.55 50.17
CA GLU A 798 -25.69 -20.15 51.38
C GLU A 798 -25.49 -18.67 51.80
N ASP A 799 -24.53 -17.93 51.23
CA ASP A 799 -24.12 -16.62 51.79
C ASP A 799 -24.33 -15.41 50.84
N LEU A 800 -25.37 -15.46 50.01
CA LEU A 800 -25.70 -14.38 49.06
C LEU A 800 -26.28 -13.13 49.77
N GLU A 801 -26.91 -13.31 50.93
CA GLU A 801 -27.53 -12.24 51.72
C GLU A 801 -26.48 -11.40 52.47
N ALA A 802 -25.42 -12.03 53.01
CA ALA A 802 -24.30 -11.34 53.65
C ALA A 802 -23.33 -10.67 52.65
N ALA A 803 -23.30 -11.14 51.40
CA ALA A 803 -22.51 -10.55 50.32
C ALA A 803 -23.13 -9.26 49.75
N LEU A 804 -24.46 -9.12 49.82
CA LEU A 804 -25.19 -7.94 49.34
C LEU A 804 -25.20 -6.78 50.35
N GLU A 805 -25.12 -7.04 51.66
CA GLU A 805 -25.10 -6.00 52.70
C GLU A 805 -23.76 -5.25 52.86
N ARG A 806 -22.67 -5.69 52.21
CA ARG A 806 -21.32 -5.06 52.34
C ARG A 806 -20.83 -4.27 51.12
N SER A 807 -21.67 -4.05 50.12
CA SER A 807 -21.29 -3.32 48.90
C SER A 807 -21.96 -1.95 48.84
N GLU A 808 -21.53 -1.01 49.68
CA GLU A 808 -21.67 0.40 49.33
C GLU A 808 -20.79 0.70 48.10
N ALA A 809 -21.38 1.33 47.09
CA ALA A 809 -20.80 1.80 45.83
C ALA A 809 -20.90 0.88 44.60
N ILE A 810 -22.11 0.70 44.05
CA ILE A 810 -22.34 0.68 42.59
C ILE A 810 -23.61 1.48 42.27
N GLU A 811 -23.42 2.63 41.62
CA GLU A 811 -24.44 3.57 41.16
C GLU A 811 -25.09 3.06 39.85
N SER A 812 -26.29 2.48 39.98
CA SER A 812 -27.31 2.21 38.95
C SER A 812 -27.03 1.16 37.84
N VAL A 813 -28.00 0.25 37.66
CA VAL A 813 -28.26 -0.48 36.41
C VAL A 813 -29.77 -0.47 36.16
N THR A 814 -30.17 0.01 34.99
CA THR A 814 -31.55 0.23 34.52
C THR A 814 -32.08 -1.03 33.82
N PHE A 815 -33.38 -1.31 33.94
CA PHE A 815 -34.10 -2.34 33.17
C PHE A 815 -35.23 -1.70 32.34
N GLU A 816 -35.33 -2.07 31.07
CA GLU A 816 -36.46 -1.73 30.18
C GLU A 816 -37.47 -2.89 30.09
N PRO A 817 -38.78 -2.61 29.95
CA PRO A 817 -39.86 -3.60 29.97
C PRO A 817 -40.18 -4.16 28.58
N ILE A 818 -40.80 -5.35 28.53
CA ILE A 818 -41.57 -5.81 27.37
C ILE A 818 -42.98 -6.20 27.85
N ASP A 819 -43.98 -5.50 27.30
CA ASP A 819 -45.42 -5.61 27.52
C ASP A 819 -46.11 -6.73 26.68
N ASP A 820 -47.25 -7.18 27.23
CA ASP A 820 -48.54 -7.59 26.61
C ASP A 820 -48.73 -8.92 25.82
N GLN A 821 -49.26 -9.94 26.55
CA GLN A 821 -50.58 -10.67 26.43
C GLN A 821 -51.01 -11.29 25.06
N PRO A 822 -51.86 -12.36 24.94
CA PRO A 822 -52.73 -13.05 25.91
C PRO A 822 -52.80 -14.61 25.84
N ALA A 823 -53.64 -15.20 26.71
CA ALA A 823 -53.80 -16.61 27.10
C ALA A 823 -54.39 -17.65 26.09
N PHE A 824 -54.01 -18.94 26.26
CA PHE A 824 -54.85 -20.09 26.71
C PHE A 824 -54.38 -21.47 26.19
N THR A 825 -54.41 -22.47 27.09
CA THR A 825 -54.14 -23.93 26.97
C THR A 825 -52.70 -24.36 27.28
N THR A 826 -52.45 -24.75 28.53
CA THR A 826 -51.12 -25.12 29.03
C THR A 826 -50.87 -26.62 28.92
N THR A 827 -50.12 -27.01 27.90
CA THR A 827 -49.22 -28.19 27.92
C THR A 827 -47.89 -27.65 27.45
N ALA A 828 -46.88 -27.63 28.34
CA ALA A 828 -45.53 -27.18 28.00
C ALA A 828 -44.69 -28.42 27.66
N GLU A 829 -44.29 -28.57 26.39
CA GLU A 829 -43.27 -29.53 25.95
C GLU A 829 -41.90 -28.83 25.94
N ALA A 830 -41.00 -29.20 26.85
CA ALA A 830 -39.62 -28.74 26.83
C ALA A 830 -38.76 -29.64 25.92
N ARG A 831 -38.64 -29.30 24.63
CA ARG A 831 -37.80 -30.07 23.69
C ARG A 831 -36.34 -29.65 23.72
N GLY A 832 -35.45 -30.53 24.18
CA GLY A 832 -34.01 -30.39 24.02
C GLY A 832 -33.52 -31.04 22.73
N SER A 833 -32.90 -30.26 21.82
CA SER A 833 -32.23 -30.78 20.62
C SER A 833 -30.92 -31.51 20.98
N TYR A 834 -30.62 -32.62 20.28
CA TYR A 834 -29.47 -33.51 20.49
C TYR A 834 -28.45 -33.33 19.35
N ASP A 835 -27.16 -33.21 19.70
CA ASP A 835 -26.03 -33.31 18.75
C ASP A 835 -25.16 -34.52 19.14
N GLU A 836 -24.57 -35.21 18.16
CA GLU A 836 -23.96 -36.54 18.33
C GLU A 836 -22.72 -36.58 19.25
N GLU A 837 -22.17 -35.42 19.66
CA GLU A 837 -21.05 -35.34 20.62
C GLU A 837 -21.47 -35.51 22.10
N ASP A 838 -22.78 -35.52 22.41
CA ASP A 838 -23.34 -35.54 23.78
C ASP A 838 -23.47 -36.96 24.41
N TYR A 839 -22.55 -37.87 24.09
CA TYR A 839 -22.65 -39.28 24.50
C TYR A 839 -22.38 -39.56 26.01
N LEU A 840 -22.13 -38.53 26.83
CA LEU A 840 -21.76 -38.67 28.24
C LEU A 840 -22.40 -37.66 29.21
N ALA A 841 -23.45 -36.93 28.82
CA ALA A 841 -23.98 -35.84 29.65
C ALA A 841 -25.31 -36.19 30.35
N ASP A 842 -25.24 -36.38 31.67
CA ASP A 842 -26.41 -36.38 32.56
C ASP A 842 -27.05 -34.97 32.58
N ARG A 843 -28.38 -34.88 32.51
CA ARG A 843 -29.12 -33.60 32.55
C ARG A 843 -29.83 -33.42 33.89
N LEU A 844 -29.93 -32.18 34.39
CA LEU A 844 -30.54 -31.80 35.67
C LEU A 844 -31.72 -30.84 35.44
N VAL A 845 -32.94 -31.22 35.83
CA VAL A 845 -34.12 -30.33 35.78
C VAL A 845 -34.41 -29.82 37.18
N LEU A 846 -34.44 -28.50 37.43
CA LEU A 846 -34.69 -27.88 38.73
C LEU A 846 -36.04 -27.13 38.71
N LEU A 847 -36.96 -27.48 39.61
CA LEU A 847 -38.22 -26.74 39.82
C LEU A 847 -38.06 -25.75 40.98
N ILE A 848 -38.60 -24.52 40.88
CA ILE A 848 -38.64 -23.54 41.98
C ILE A 848 -40.06 -22.95 42.01
N ALA A 849 -40.82 -23.23 43.06
CA ALA A 849 -42.10 -22.57 43.35
C ALA A 849 -41.90 -21.52 44.46
N LYS A 850 -42.59 -20.37 44.43
CA LYS A 850 -42.62 -19.40 45.55
C LYS A 850 -44.04 -18.89 45.81
N PRO A 851 -44.52 -18.84 47.06
CA PRO A 851 -45.73 -18.09 47.41
C PRO A 851 -45.45 -16.58 47.34
N ARG A 852 -46.41 -15.81 46.80
CA ARG A 852 -46.30 -14.34 46.74
C ARG A 852 -47.02 -13.71 47.93
N SER A 853 -46.26 -12.97 48.75
CA SER A 853 -46.80 -12.03 49.74
C SER A 853 -47.79 -11.07 49.08
N THR A 854 -48.96 -10.89 49.69
CA THR A 854 -50.08 -10.04 49.22
C THR A 854 -49.79 -8.53 49.33
N ALA A 855 -48.58 -8.14 49.73
CA ALA A 855 -48.18 -6.75 49.80
C ALA A 855 -47.48 -6.31 48.50
N ASN A 856 -48.26 -5.67 47.64
CA ASN A 856 -47.90 -4.89 46.45
C ASN A 856 -47.81 -5.61 45.08
N ASP A 857 -48.54 -4.97 44.15
CA ASP A 857 -48.43 -4.98 42.70
C ASP A 857 -49.05 -6.16 41.93
N HIS A 858 -50.35 -6.01 41.65
CA HIS A 858 -50.97 -5.98 40.30
C HIS A 858 -52.40 -6.54 40.36
N LEU A 859 -53.39 -5.64 40.33
CA LEU A 859 -54.75 -5.98 39.92
C LEU A 859 -54.90 -5.60 38.44
N GLU A 860 -54.58 -6.51 37.52
CA GLU A 860 -55.11 -6.45 36.16
C GLU A 860 -56.53 -7.01 36.16
N VAL A 861 -57.48 -6.17 36.56
CA VAL A 861 -58.78 -6.16 35.91
C VAL A 861 -58.69 -4.98 34.96
N GLY A 862 -58.75 -5.22 33.65
CA GLY A 862 -58.58 -4.19 32.63
C GLY A 862 -59.49 -2.98 32.87
N VAL A 863 -58.93 -1.93 33.45
CA VAL A 863 -59.55 -0.61 33.55
C VAL A 863 -58.51 0.42 33.09
N SER A 864 -58.42 0.56 31.76
CA SER A 864 -57.94 1.78 31.12
C SER A 864 -58.62 3.01 31.75
N PRO A 865 -58.02 4.23 31.76
CA PRO A 865 -58.66 5.46 32.25
C PRO A 865 -59.89 5.92 31.44
N ARG A 866 -60.50 5.01 30.68
CA ARG A 866 -61.77 5.17 30.01
C ARG A 866 -62.89 4.81 30.99
N VAL A 867 -63.81 5.74 31.20
CA VAL A 867 -65.10 5.47 31.85
C VAL A 867 -65.74 4.28 31.12
N LEU A 868 -65.88 3.14 31.79
CA LEU A 868 -66.65 2.02 31.27
C LEU A 868 -68.11 2.48 31.18
N THR A 869 -68.62 2.55 29.95
CA THR A 869 -70.04 2.79 29.71
C THR A 869 -70.77 1.45 29.69
N GLY A 870 -72.10 1.47 29.88
CA GLY A 870 -72.92 0.25 29.93
C GLY A 870 -72.74 -0.71 28.74
N ASP A 871 -72.20 -0.24 27.63
CA ASP A 871 -71.93 -1.04 26.44
C ASP A 871 -70.62 -1.87 26.51
N ASP A 872 -69.65 -1.52 27.37
CA ASP A 872 -68.35 -2.20 27.45
C ASP A 872 -68.37 -3.49 28.30
N LEU A 873 -69.44 -3.71 29.08
CA LEU A 873 -69.65 -4.93 29.88
C LEU A 873 -70.69 -5.87 29.28
N GLY A 874 -71.20 -5.57 28.07
CA GLY A 874 -72.13 -6.45 27.34
C GLY A 874 -73.51 -6.65 27.99
N ILE A 875 -73.93 -5.78 28.91
CA ILE A 875 -75.22 -5.86 29.60
C ILE A 875 -75.84 -4.46 29.63
N GLY A 876 -77.01 -4.29 29.01
CA GLY A 876 -77.71 -3.01 28.91
C GLY A 876 -77.96 -2.35 30.27
N TRP A 877 -77.23 -1.28 30.54
CA TRP A 877 -77.37 -0.46 31.72
C TRP A 877 -78.16 0.82 31.41
N GLN A 878 -79.32 0.98 32.04
CA GLN A 878 -80.03 2.27 32.09
C GLN A 878 -79.58 3.03 33.33
N ALA A 879 -78.64 3.96 33.17
CA ALA A 879 -78.38 4.96 34.19
C ALA A 879 -79.55 5.98 34.19
N SER A 880 -80.32 5.99 35.28
CA SER A 880 -81.26 7.06 35.56
C SER A 880 -80.48 8.29 36.01
N GLU A 881 -80.54 9.36 35.21
CA GLU A 881 -80.15 10.75 35.54
C GLU A 881 -78.67 11.03 35.90
N SER A 882 -77.90 11.43 34.87
CA SER A 882 -76.93 12.55 34.85
C SER A 882 -76.40 13.08 36.21
N ASN A 883 -75.37 12.45 36.80
CA ASN A 883 -74.10 13.06 37.32
C ASN A 883 -73.22 12.16 38.25
N SER A 884 -73.22 10.82 38.16
CA SER A 884 -72.39 9.98 39.06
C SER A 884 -70.98 9.67 38.51
N THR A 885 -69.97 9.73 39.38
CA THR A 885 -68.57 9.30 39.15
C THR A 885 -68.45 7.78 38.89
N PRO A 886 -67.41 7.28 38.18
CA PRO A 886 -67.24 5.85 37.93
C PRO A 886 -66.97 5.02 39.21
N MET A 887 -67.22 3.71 39.16
CA MET A 887 -66.93 2.73 40.24
C MET A 887 -65.44 2.73 40.59
N SER A 888 -65.09 2.68 41.88
CA SER A 888 -63.70 2.66 42.36
C SER A 888 -63.41 1.44 43.21
N VAL A 889 -62.19 0.90 43.07
CA VAL A 889 -61.74 -0.34 43.73
C VAL A 889 -60.34 -0.09 44.32
N HIS A 890 -60.17 -0.35 45.61
CA HIS A 890 -58.91 -0.14 46.34
C HIS A 890 -58.61 -1.30 47.28
N VAL A 891 -57.33 -1.64 47.48
CA VAL A 891 -56.91 -2.71 48.40
C VAL A 891 -56.64 -2.10 49.78
N THR A 892 -57.12 -2.75 50.85
CA THR A 892 -56.91 -2.31 52.24
C THR A 892 -55.59 -2.87 52.80
N GLU A 893 -55.08 -2.27 53.89
CA GLU A 893 -53.87 -2.76 54.58
C GLU A 893 -54.00 -4.21 55.12
N GLU A 894 -55.21 -4.75 55.19
CA GLU A 894 -55.48 -6.15 55.57
C GLU A 894 -55.61 -7.11 54.37
N GLY A 895 -55.27 -6.68 53.14
CA GLY A 895 -55.29 -7.53 51.94
C GLY A 895 -56.69 -7.80 51.36
N LYS A 896 -57.71 -7.01 51.76
CA LYS A 896 -59.08 -7.09 51.23
C LYS A 896 -59.31 -6.04 50.14
N LEU A 897 -60.27 -6.30 49.26
CA LEU A 897 -60.68 -5.41 48.18
C LEU A 897 -61.89 -4.56 48.61
N LEU A 898 -61.67 -3.27 48.83
CA LEU A 898 -62.71 -2.28 49.10
C LEU A 898 -63.29 -1.76 47.77
N VAL A 899 -64.60 -1.90 47.57
CA VAL A 899 -65.30 -1.55 46.33
C VAL A 899 -66.39 -0.51 46.60
N ARG A 900 -66.39 0.61 45.86
CA ARG A 900 -67.46 1.61 45.85
C ARG A 900 -68.29 1.52 44.56
N PRO A 901 -69.58 1.11 44.62
CA PRO A 901 -70.40 0.87 43.44
C PRO A 901 -70.84 2.12 42.66
N ASN A 902 -70.91 3.30 43.28
CA ASN A 902 -71.27 4.59 42.66
C ASN A 902 -72.54 4.54 41.76
N GLY A 903 -73.65 4.09 42.32
CA GLY A 903 -74.95 3.98 41.63
C GLY A 903 -75.24 2.59 41.07
N ALA A 904 -74.31 1.63 41.21
CA ALA A 904 -74.51 0.26 40.73
C ALA A 904 -75.32 -0.64 41.66
N VAL A 905 -76.23 -1.42 41.06
CA VAL A 905 -76.92 -2.51 41.76
C VAL A 905 -75.94 -3.67 41.92
N VAL A 906 -75.43 -3.84 43.14
CA VAL A 906 -74.49 -4.91 43.50
C VAL A 906 -75.18 -5.88 44.44
N GLN A 907 -75.04 -7.17 44.14
CA GLN A 907 -75.44 -8.23 45.05
C GLN A 907 -74.19 -8.90 45.61
N TYR A 908 -73.97 -8.74 46.91
CA TYR A 908 -72.83 -9.32 47.62
C TYR A 908 -73.35 -10.22 48.75
N GLN A 909 -72.84 -11.45 48.81
CA GLN A 909 -73.31 -12.49 49.75
C GLN A 909 -74.85 -12.68 49.79
N GLY A 910 -75.54 -12.42 48.66
CA GLY A 910 -76.98 -12.62 48.51
C GLY A 910 -77.85 -11.39 48.82
N GLU A 911 -77.29 -10.32 49.39
CA GLU A 911 -78.01 -9.07 49.68
C GLU A 911 -77.70 -7.97 48.66
N PHE A 912 -78.67 -7.09 48.40
CA PHE A 912 -78.48 -5.91 47.55
C PHE A 912 -77.82 -4.79 48.35
N MET A 913 -76.66 -4.35 47.89
CA MET A 913 -75.87 -3.30 48.53
C MET A 913 -76.41 -1.91 48.17
N ASP A 914 -76.26 -0.97 49.09
CA ASP A 914 -76.59 0.45 48.85
C ASP A 914 -75.70 0.99 47.71
N PRO A 915 -76.27 1.54 46.63
CA PRO A 915 -75.52 2.01 45.47
C PRO A 915 -74.43 3.05 45.78
N GLU A 916 -74.50 3.78 46.89
CA GLU A 916 -73.48 4.77 47.27
C GLU A 916 -72.51 4.33 48.40
N ALA A 917 -72.72 3.16 49.02
CA ALA A 917 -71.89 2.68 50.13
C ALA A 917 -70.71 1.79 49.67
N GLU A 918 -69.54 1.95 50.31
CA GLU A 918 -68.37 1.07 50.12
C GLU A 918 -68.55 -0.27 50.85
N PHE A 919 -68.02 -1.35 50.27
CA PHE A 919 -67.99 -2.67 50.91
C PHE A 919 -66.68 -3.42 50.62
N GLU A 920 -66.28 -4.32 51.53
CA GLU A 920 -65.03 -5.10 51.44
C GLU A 920 -65.28 -6.53 50.92
N MET A 921 -64.36 -7.02 50.09
CA MET A 921 -64.32 -8.39 49.57
C MET A 921 -63.00 -9.05 49.94
N ALA A 922 -63.04 -10.23 50.57
CA ALA A 922 -61.84 -11.01 50.85
C ALA A 922 -61.43 -11.91 49.66
N VAL A 923 -60.19 -12.42 49.71
CA VAL A 923 -59.67 -13.40 48.73
C VAL A 923 -60.56 -14.64 48.70
N GLY A 924 -61.00 -15.04 47.51
CA GLY A 924 -61.95 -16.14 47.28
C GLY A 924 -63.43 -15.73 47.27
N GLU A 925 -63.77 -14.51 47.70
CA GLU A 925 -65.14 -14.02 47.69
C GLU A 925 -65.54 -13.41 46.34
N GLY A 926 -66.84 -13.47 46.02
CA GLY A 926 -67.37 -12.96 44.76
C GLY A 926 -68.59 -12.07 44.94
N ALA A 927 -68.63 -10.96 44.21
CA ALA A 927 -69.74 -10.02 44.17
C ALA A 927 -70.34 -9.98 42.76
N ARG A 928 -71.67 -9.90 42.68
CA ARG A 928 -72.37 -9.73 41.41
C ARG A 928 -72.66 -8.26 41.15
N PHE A 929 -72.14 -7.75 40.04
CA PHE A 929 -72.43 -6.41 39.54
C PHE A 929 -73.37 -6.57 38.35
N GLY A 930 -74.67 -6.32 38.57
CA GLY A 930 -75.70 -6.69 37.60
C GLY A 930 -75.65 -8.19 37.26
N GLY A 931 -75.35 -8.53 36.00
CA GLY A 931 -75.22 -9.91 35.53
C GLY A 931 -73.81 -10.52 35.58
N ALA A 932 -72.78 -9.72 35.90
CA ALA A 932 -71.39 -10.18 35.95
C ALA A 932 -70.98 -10.58 37.38
N LEU A 933 -70.29 -11.71 37.53
CA LEU A 933 -69.71 -12.16 38.81
C LEU A 933 -68.22 -11.84 38.81
N VAL A 934 -67.77 -11.06 39.79
CA VAL A 934 -66.36 -10.68 39.99
C VAL A 934 -65.85 -11.41 41.23
N ARG A 935 -64.66 -12.03 41.16
CA ARG A 935 -64.02 -12.78 42.25
C ARG A 935 -62.57 -12.37 42.43
N VAL A 936 -62.06 -12.53 43.65
CA VAL A 936 -60.65 -12.30 44.00
C VAL A 936 -59.93 -13.64 44.09
N LEU A 937 -58.85 -13.87 43.30
CA LEU A 937 -58.12 -15.14 43.25
C LEU A 937 -56.60 -14.92 43.46
N PRO A 938 -55.89 -15.82 44.18
CA PRO A 938 -54.43 -15.80 44.29
C PRO A 938 -53.74 -16.50 43.10
N ILE A 939 -52.54 -16.02 42.72
CA ILE A 939 -51.70 -16.56 41.64
C ILE A 939 -50.32 -16.94 42.21
N VAL A 940 -49.80 -18.11 41.83
CA VAL A 940 -48.47 -18.62 42.19
C VAL A 940 -47.61 -18.76 40.94
N GLN A 941 -46.36 -18.27 40.97
CA GLN A 941 -45.41 -18.45 39.87
C GLN A 941 -44.49 -19.65 40.11
N ALA A 942 -44.40 -20.54 39.13
CA ALA A 942 -43.47 -21.67 39.13
C ALA A 942 -42.45 -21.50 37.98
N THR A 943 -41.15 -21.49 38.29
CA THR A 943 -40.10 -21.44 37.26
C THR A 943 -39.46 -22.81 37.11
N VAL A 944 -39.48 -23.33 35.89
CA VAL A 944 -38.81 -24.56 35.48
C VAL A 944 -37.47 -24.19 34.86
N GLU A 945 -36.38 -24.73 35.41
CA GLU A 945 -35.03 -24.49 34.93
C GLU A 945 -34.36 -25.81 34.52
N VAL A 946 -34.01 -25.95 33.25
CA VAL A 946 -33.31 -27.13 32.73
C VAL A 946 -31.83 -26.78 32.54
N ARG A 947 -30.95 -27.53 33.21
CA ARG A 947 -29.50 -27.39 33.07
C ARG A 947 -28.87 -28.65 32.46
N ASN A 948 -27.93 -28.46 31.54
CA ASN A 948 -27.04 -29.54 31.11
C ASN A 948 -25.74 -29.58 31.94
N ALA A 949 -24.98 -30.66 31.80
CA ALA A 949 -23.72 -30.87 32.52
C ALA A 949 -22.61 -29.81 32.25
N PHE A 950 -22.77 -28.98 31.21
CA PHE A 950 -21.84 -27.91 30.86
C PHE A 950 -22.26 -26.53 31.41
N GLY A 951 -23.35 -26.49 32.20
CA GLY A 951 -23.83 -25.26 32.82
C GLY A 951 -24.72 -24.39 31.92
N ASN A 952 -25.14 -24.89 30.75
CA ASN A 952 -26.13 -24.19 29.93
C ASN A 952 -27.50 -24.33 30.58
N VAL A 953 -28.23 -23.21 30.65
CA VAL A 953 -29.51 -23.09 31.37
C VAL A 953 -30.61 -22.65 30.41
N SER A 954 -31.71 -23.41 30.38
CA SER A 954 -32.98 -22.98 29.78
C SER A 954 -34.00 -22.78 30.90
N ARG A 955 -34.80 -21.70 30.84
CA ARG A 955 -35.78 -21.34 31.87
C ARG A 955 -37.13 -21.05 31.25
N GLU A 956 -38.19 -21.52 31.88
CA GLU A 956 -39.58 -21.20 31.55
C GLU A 956 -40.36 -20.94 32.84
N THR A 957 -41.11 -19.84 32.92
CA THR A 957 -41.89 -19.46 34.11
C THR A 957 -43.38 -19.54 33.80
N LEU A 958 -44.14 -20.16 34.70
CA LEU A 958 -45.57 -20.46 34.56
C LEU A 958 -46.35 -19.76 35.69
N ASP A 959 -47.46 -19.11 35.33
CA ASP A 959 -48.42 -18.55 36.29
C ASP A 959 -49.53 -19.57 36.57
N ILE A 960 -49.73 -19.93 37.83
CA ILE A 960 -50.73 -20.91 38.29
C ILE A 960 -51.79 -20.17 39.11
N THR A 961 -53.01 -20.06 38.61
CA THR A 961 -54.15 -19.48 39.33
C THR A 961 -54.75 -20.53 40.27
N LEU A 962 -54.90 -20.20 41.56
CA LEU A 962 -55.50 -21.11 42.55
C LEU A 962 -56.99 -20.78 42.72
N GLU A 963 -57.89 -21.66 42.23
CA GLU A 963 -59.32 -21.57 42.53
C GLU A 963 -59.64 -22.26 43.87
N ALA A 964 -59.90 -21.48 44.93
CA ALA A 964 -60.31 -22.04 46.21
C ALA A 964 -61.81 -21.85 46.49
N ALA A 965 -62.40 -22.77 47.26
CA ALA A 965 -63.76 -22.62 47.79
C ALA A 965 -63.80 -21.50 48.87
N PRO A 966 -64.88 -20.70 48.95
CA PRO A 966 -64.94 -19.56 49.90
C PRO A 966 -64.77 -20.02 51.35
N GLY A 967 -63.82 -19.42 52.08
CA GLY A 967 -63.60 -19.64 53.52
C GLY A 967 -62.57 -20.72 53.91
N SER A 968 -61.70 -21.16 52.99
CA SER A 968 -60.58 -22.05 53.32
C SER A 968 -59.59 -21.36 54.28
N ALA A 969 -59.28 -22.00 55.40
CA ALA A 969 -58.37 -21.46 56.42
C ALA A 969 -56.93 -21.27 55.91
N ARG A 970 -56.51 -22.08 54.93
CA ARG A 970 -55.17 -22.05 54.34
C ARG A 970 -55.01 -20.89 53.34
N VAL A 971 -56.09 -20.46 52.67
CA VAL A 971 -56.08 -19.25 51.81
C VAL A 971 -55.92 -17.99 52.66
N ALA A 972 -56.47 -17.95 53.87
CA ALA A 972 -56.26 -16.84 54.80
C ALA A 972 -54.84 -16.81 55.42
N GLU A 973 -54.11 -17.92 55.33
CA GLU A 973 -52.73 -18.08 55.82
C GLU A 973 -51.70 -17.78 54.72
N VAL A 974 -51.98 -18.15 53.46
CA VAL A 974 -51.18 -17.74 52.28
C VAL A 974 -51.42 -16.26 51.90
N ALA A 975 -52.59 -15.70 52.27
CA ALA A 975 -52.90 -14.29 52.03
C ALA A 975 -52.43 -13.33 53.14
N ARG A 976 -52.03 -13.84 54.31
CA ARG A 976 -51.31 -13.07 55.33
C ARG A 976 -49.82 -13.14 55.06
#